data_AF-A0A7V6E7M7-F1
#
_entry.id   AF-A0A7V6E7M7-F1
#
_cell.length_a   1.000
_cell.length_b   1.000
_cell.length_c   1.000
_cell.angle_alpha   90.00
_cell.angle_beta   90.00
_cell.angle_gamma   90.00
#
_symmetry.space_group_name_H-M   'P 1'
#
loop_
_entity.id
_entity.type
_entity.pdbx_description
1 polymer ?
#
loop_
_entity_poly.entity_id
_entity_poly.type
_entity_poly.pdbx_seq_one_letter_code
_entity_poly.pdbx_strand_id
1 'polypeptide(L)'
;MNSVFCNPKTWLGILGTAGLVLACSGEQKETLSDIPSVGDTGTLVAPPQAAQDVTQGGSETIVSQVFYAEGEPCTPPTSQVVINEIMIDPNKVSDAYGEWFEVHNPGSTQINLQGWKIRSNGQADHTIVSSIVVPPGGYVVICRNSDPNLNGGVTNCAYGWSQQGGGISLANTTPDTLELLNPQGAIVDSVAWDASSSRHAPVGRSIALKHPFLDNSSIVFPSNPDDPASWANLNFGASTNQWGDNTDYGTPGTRNIDVWKVIEHEACNDNEICTYDLCEAGACHYEWKQNCCHSNADCNDNNICTQDVCDQQTNTCSHTHIEGCCTQNSDCVDENPCNYDYCLNNTCRHSTYNVVPGCCWAPDVDPATGQPWDPPEKKQQYADSQCDDKNPCTPDYCDLQTNECKAGPPTQGCCTTAADCDDQNPCTWEDCFQYQCRRTQLYNCCVQDSDCNDNDPCTTDRCIMNACRHLFDSTTCCVSDAWCATNADDHNPCTDEKCLYDPQVGIRTCQHVYKSFCSVQCPYEQNFNAASNFQEVGWKVYDFGTNAKNNWHLTETGSLGPDKHVLFTWNPTTVLVKSVNVTPFVDCSNAQADAYNPLKTATLQWRMAYKHYQQGQQVTLKVVGTDSGDYEGGTVLWQTTTDKDIEYDLYSVQLPSHLKFSNLLQVGFMIETNSTIYLDSWQIDDVRIAAGVPNEVMKVKLYYCLTDNCRIAPGSTESAFVSESTGGFPDLTIALGEKYRYLICYKDRDAMDMAWNFYGYPEVYLESAPLDYPPFITPVPLSGTSPCQTLRTIAQTLCGDPDAMFICMMDVKPGNDQTVAGVYRVAFATYDEYDPVKPKHSPFESLEKATINVLLPEGYLVWSPLGPSEPSAQAILQAIRANGRPAQIITSLDVVQDLSQYDGVFATLGVYGRYHTLTAHEAEILKDFLDRGGRLYLEGGEFFYTDNMQPETVLHPYFKVTAISDGQVKIDGPLAGRNFLDTYTFGYSQSPLYNAWNDKIAHTPGEGGREVLKNNGQNKFTVAVTYDSGAYRTIGSSILFGGVQTGGSTPVQLMAKYLYFLENGYPPCSADAQCEDDEVCTVDSCSNNVCSNAQIPNCVPCSDDRQCQEDQACNVAKGYCVD
;
A
#
# COMPACT_ATOMS: atom_id res chain seq x y z
N MET A 1 32.55 36.11 -22.22
CA MET A 1 33.79 36.87 -22.53
C MET A 1 33.96 37.93 -21.46
N ASN A 2 35.17 38.12 -20.91
CA ASN A 2 35.45 39.17 -19.91
C ASN A 2 36.61 40.08 -20.38
N SER A 3 36.41 41.39 -20.36
CA SER A 3 37.43 42.46 -20.34
C SER A 3 36.77 43.87 -20.37
N VAL A 4 37.32 45.00 -19.85
CA VAL A 4 38.19 45.31 -18.67
C VAL A 4 38.41 46.87 -18.57
N PHE A 5 38.70 47.42 -17.36
CA PHE A 5 39.29 48.77 -16.97
C PHE A 5 38.56 50.16 -17.02
N CYS A 6 38.32 50.72 -15.81
CA CYS A 6 38.75 52.02 -15.17
C CYS A 6 38.51 53.51 -15.67
N ASN A 7 37.83 54.30 -14.81
CA ASN A 7 38.05 55.73 -14.34
C ASN A 7 37.99 56.95 -15.34
N PRO A 8 37.83 58.26 -14.96
CA PRO A 8 37.65 58.94 -13.65
C PRO A 8 36.52 60.05 -13.53
N LYS A 9 36.54 60.88 -12.46
CA LYS A 9 35.44 61.75 -11.89
C LYS A 9 35.25 63.19 -12.46
N THR A 10 34.00 63.70 -12.45
CA THR A 10 33.59 65.12 -12.15
C THR A 10 32.10 65.25 -11.75
N TRP A 11 31.68 66.34 -11.07
CA TRP A 11 30.32 66.60 -10.53
C TRP A 11 29.43 67.48 -11.44
N LEU A 12 28.19 67.04 -11.74
CA LEU A 12 26.94 67.84 -11.82
C LEU A 12 25.73 66.90 -12.01
N GLY A 13 24.50 67.38 -11.80
CA GLY A 13 23.34 66.50 -11.54
C GLY A 13 22.48 66.05 -12.73
N ILE A 14 21.41 65.29 -12.39
CA ILE A 14 20.31 64.77 -13.22
C ILE A 14 20.57 63.40 -13.92
N LEU A 15 19.67 62.44 -13.66
CA LEU A 15 19.53 61.06 -14.22
C LEU A 15 20.60 60.00 -13.84
N GLY A 16 20.18 58.76 -13.49
CA GLY A 16 21.06 57.57 -13.41
C GLY A 16 20.86 56.62 -12.20
N THR A 17 21.28 55.35 -12.34
CA THR A 17 21.08 54.19 -11.44
C THR A 17 22.21 53.95 -10.39
N ALA A 18 22.04 52.94 -9.51
CA ALA A 18 22.93 52.51 -8.40
C ALA A 18 24.30 51.91 -8.85
N GLY A 19 25.33 51.65 -8.01
CA GLY A 19 25.56 51.75 -6.54
C GLY A 19 26.96 51.20 -6.12
N LEU A 20 27.18 50.84 -4.83
CA LEU A 20 28.34 50.04 -4.26
C LEU A 20 29.76 50.72 -4.26
N VAL A 21 30.85 50.33 -3.54
CA VAL A 21 31.19 49.45 -2.37
C VAL A 21 32.66 49.72 -1.88
N LEU A 22 33.05 49.22 -0.69
CA LEU A 22 34.41 48.74 -0.32
C LEU A 22 34.21 47.36 0.36
N ALA A 23 34.57 46.19 -0.20
CA ALA A 23 35.90 45.60 -0.49
C ALA A 23 36.65 45.15 0.78
N CYS A 24 37.35 44.01 0.92
CA CYS A 24 37.54 42.70 0.22
C CYS A 24 38.17 41.76 1.32
N SER A 25 38.28 40.42 1.28
CA SER A 25 38.79 39.41 0.31
C SER A 25 38.61 38.01 0.96
N GLY A 26 38.66 36.84 0.31
CA GLY A 26 38.87 36.43 -1.09
C GLY A 26 38.97 34.89 -1.21
N GLU A 27 38.62 34.32 -2.38
CA GLU A 27 38.49 32.87 -2.66
C GLU A 27 39.75 32.26 -3.35
N GLN A 28 39.70 30.99 -3.78
CA GLN A 28 40.03 30.56 -5.18
C GLN A 28 39.69 29.08 -5.49
N LYS A 29 39.72 28.74 -6.80
CA LYS A 29 39.29 27.49 -7.47
C LYS A 29 40.41 27.04 -8.48
N GLU A 30 40.35 26.00 -9.32
CA GLU A 30 39.29 25.09 -9.81
C GLU A 30 39.89 23.70 -10.22
N THR A 31 39.52 23.13 -11.38
CA THR A 31 39.67 21.73 -11.86
C THR A 31 40.72 21.43 -12.97
N LEU A 32 41.07 20.12 -13.11
CA LEU A 32 41.33 19.29 -14.34
C LEU A 32 42.74 19.05 -15.00
N SER A 33 43.01 17.74 -15.27
CA SER A 33 43.75 17.07 -16.39
C SER A 33 45.31 16.81 -16.43
N ASP A 34 45.61 15.53 -16.79
CA ASP A 34 46.71 14.91 -17.60
C ASP A 34 48.16 14.52 -17.11
N ILE A 35 48.33 13.18 -16.93
CA ILE A 35 49.42 12.18 -17.22
C ILE A 35 50.94 12.55 -17.25
N PRO A 36 51.84 11.64 -16.78
CA PRO A 36 52.40 10.56 -17.61
C PRO A 36 52.52 9.16 -16.93
N SER A 37 52.94 8.13 -17.68
CA SER A 37 52.76 6.69 -17.39
C SER A 37 54.06 5.83 -17.32
N VAL A 38 53.88 4.50 -17.11
CA VAL A 38 54.85 3.38 -17.15
C VAL A 38 55.69 3.21 -15.86
N GLY A 39 55.79 2.03 -15.20
CA GLY A 39 55.11 0.73 -15.34
C GLY A 39 56.01 -0.43 -14.86
N ASP A 40 55.47 -1.53 -14.29
CA ASP A 40 55.72 -2.91 -14.75
C ASP A 40 54.89 -4.02 -14.03
N THR A 41 54.57 -5.08 -14.80
CA THR A 41 54.14 -6.47 -14.48
C THR A 41 53.49 -6.88 -13.13
N GLY A 42 52.37 -7.63 -13.19
CA GLY A 42 51.87 -8.43 -12.05
C GLY A 42 50.49 -9.12 -12.20
N THR A 43 50.19 -9.78 -13.32
CA THR A 43 48.86 -10.36 -13.59
C THR A 43 48.62 -11.77 -12.99
N LEU A 44 47.40 -11.96 -12.46
CA LEU A 44 46.61 -13.21 -12.34
C LEU A 44 47.10 -14.34 -11.39
N VAL A 45 46.20 -14.81 -10.52
CA VAL A 45 45.42 -16.06 -10.67
C VAL A 45 44.37 -16.17 -9.55
N ALA A 46 43.21 -16.76 -9.87
CA ALA A 46 42.06 -16.97 -8.98
C ALA A 46 42.09 -18.40 -8.32
N PRO A 47 41.09 -18.82 -7.52
CA PRO A 47 41.29 -19.78 -6.42
C PRO A 47 41.11 -21.27 -6.80
N PRO A 48 41.30 -22.18 -5.84
CA PRO A 48 40.61 -23.47 -5.78
C PRO A 48 39.59 -23.54 -4.64
N GLN A 49 38.38 -24.02 -4.93
CA GLN A 49 37.38 -24.46 -3.93
C GLN A 49 37.71 -25.86 -3.38
N ALA A 50 37.34 -26.11 -2.12
CA ALA A 50 36.68 -27.32 -1.59
C ALA A 50 36.62 -27.16 -0.05
N ALA A 51 35.50 -26.76 0.56
CA ALA A 51 34.27 -27.54 0.78
C ALA A 51 34.48 -28.76 1.71
N GLN A 52 33.78 -28.78 2.86
CA GLN A 52 32.97 -29.89 3.41
C GLN A 52 32.35 -29.45 4.76
N ASP A 53 31.06 -29.07 4.67
CA ASP A 53 29.94 -29.36 5.59
C ASP A 53 30.23 -30.03 6.96
N VAL A 54 29.74 -29.41 8.05
CA VAL A 54 28.82 -30.03 9.04
C VAL A 54 27.96 -28.93 9.67
N THR A 55 26.64 -29.15 9.71
CA THR A 55 25.67 -28.36 10.49
C THR A 55 25.51 -28.88 11.92
N GLN A 56 25.46 -27.98 12.92
CA GLN A 56 24.61 -28.15 14.12
C GLN A 56 24.46 -26.82 14.87
N GLY A 57 23.25 -26.55 15.36
CA GLY A 57 22.96 -25.33 16.12
C GLY A 57 23.44 -25.42 17.57
N GLY A 58 23.96 -24.30 18.07
CA GLY A 58 24.36 -24.10 19.46
C GLY A 58 24.70 -22.62 19.66
N SER A 59 24.30 -22.04 20.80
CA SER A 59 24.60 -20.65 21.15
C SER A 59 26.12 -20.43 21.23
N GLU A 60 26.71 -19.76 20.23
CA GLU A 60 28.11 -19.32 20.32
C GLU A 60 28.21 -18.09 21.22
N THR A 61 28.51 -18.36 22.50
CA THR A 61 29.07 -17.36 23.41
C THR A 61 30.29 -16.72 22.73
N ILE A 62 30.40 -15.40 22.73
CA ILE A 62 31.52 -14.66 22.11
C ILE A 62 32.85 -15.21 22.65
N VAL A 63 33.56 -15.98 21.81
CA VAL A 63 34.89 -16.47 22.14
C VAL A 63 35.87 -15.32 21.93
N SER A 64 36.39 -14.78 23.03
CA SER A 64 37.48 -13.80 23.02
C SER A 64 38.59 -14.30 22.11
N GLN A 65 38.92 -13.53 21.06
CA GLN A 65 40.03 -13.84 20.17
C GLN A 65 41.35 -13.56 20.90
N VAL A 66 41.87 -14.58 21.59
CA VAL A 66 43.17 -14.52 22.27
C VAL A 66 44.29 -14.46 21.22
N PHE A 67 44.86 -13.27 21.04
CA PHE A 67 46.06 -13.08 20.23
C PHE A 67 47.30 -13.56 21.01
N TYR A 68 47.79 -14.74 20.68
CA TYR A 68 49.07 -15.25 21.19
C TYR A 68 50.26 -14.48 20.55
N ALA A 69 50.59 -13.31 21.11
CA ALA A 69 51.93 -12.76 21.02
C ALA A 69 52.84 -13.49 22.03
N GLU A 70 54.13 -13.66 21.71
CA GLU A 70 55.09 -14.26 22.66
C GLU A 70 55.31 -13.27 23.82
N GLY A 71 54.64 -13.51 24.95
CA GLY A 71 54.56 -12.57 26.07
C GLY A 71 55.91 -12.29 26.74
N GLU A 72 56.12 -11.02 27.08
CA GLU A 72 57.29 -10.57 27.85
C GLU A 72 57.40 -11.35 29.18
N PRO A 73 58.62 -11.66 29.66
CA PRO A 73 58.82 -12.52 30.81
C PRO A 73 58.45 -11.80 32.12
N CYS A 74 57.42 -12.31 32.79
CA CYS A 74 57.01 -11.85 34.13
C CYS A 74 57.53 -12.81 35.22
N THR A 75 57.61 -12.34 36.46
CA THR A 75 58.01 -13.18 37.60
C THR A 75 56.84 -13.30 38.57
N PRO A 76 56.17 -14.46 38.69
CA PRO A 76 55.11 -14.64 39.68
C PRO A 76 55.68 -14.46 41.10
N PRO A 77 54.92 -13.88 42.06
CA PRO A 77 55.38 -13.60 43.42
C PRO A 77 55.84 -14.84 44.20
N THR A 78 55.39 -16.03 43.80
CA THR A 78 55.89 -17.32 44.28
C THR A 78 56.28 -18.21 43.09
N SER A 79 57.45 -18.84 43.19
CA SER A 79 57.95 -19.84 42.24
C SER A 79 57.77 -21.27 42.76
N GLN A 80 56.83 -21.48 43.69
CA GLN A 80 56.60 -22.73 44.40
C GLN A 80 55.20 -23.27 44.09
N VAL A 81 54.98 -24.55 44.36
CA VAL A 81 53.66 -25.18 44.25
C VAL A 81 52.73 -24.58 45.29
N VAL A 82 51.54 -24.14 44.87
CA VAL A 82 50.52 -23.51 45.71
C VAL A 82 49.34 -24.47 45.87
N ILE A 83 48.84 -24.68 47.08
CA ILE A 83 47.57 -25.34 47.37
C ILE A 83 46.46 -24.38 46.93
N ASN A 84 45.76 -24.75 45.86
CA ASN A 84 44.89 -23.86 45.09
C ASN A 84 43.40 -24.02 45.43
N GLU A 85 42.97 -25.23 45.76
CA GLU A 85 41.56 -25.56 46.02
C GLU A 85 41.49 -26.74 47.00
N ILE A 86 40.53 -26.75 47.94
CA ILE A 86 40.37 -27.81 48.95
C ILE A 86 38.89 -28.19 49.11
N MET A 87 38.54 -29.45 48.90
CA MET A 87 37.25 -30.04 49.28
C MET A 87 37.38 -30.72 50.64
N ILE A 88 36.87 -30.04 51.68
CA ILE A 88 36.92 -30.53 53.07
C ILE A 88 35.67 -31.35 53.42
N ASP A 89 34.48 -30.85 53.09
CA ASP A 89 33.18 -31.38 53.56
C ASP A 89 32.29 -31.80 52.37
N PRO A 90 32.59 -32.93 51.69
CA PRO A 90 31.85 -33.38 50.51
C PRO A 90 30.41 -33.81 50.85
N ASN A 91 29.45 -33.54 49.95
CA ASN A 91 28.03 -33.83 50.19
C ASN A 91 27.49 -34.95 49.28
N LYS A 92 28.11 -35.22 48.12
CA LYS A 92 27.67 -36.32 47.24
C LYS A 92 28.09 -37.70 47.72
N VAL A 93 29.22 -37.78 48.40
CA VAL A 93 29.78 -38.98 49.02
C VAL A 93 30.35 -38.61 50.38
N SER A 94 30.59 -39.58 51.26
CA SER A 94 31.17 -39.29 52.58
C SER A 94 32.66 -38.89 52.50
N ASP A 95 33.10 -38.13 53.49
CA ASP A 95 34.47 -37.63 53.72
C ASP A 95 35.51 -38.74 53.56
N ALA A 96 35.17 -39.97 53.96
CA ALA A 96 35.97 -41.18 53.84
C ALA A 96 36.43 -41.49 52.39
N TYR A 97 35.80 -40.87 51.39
CA TYR A 97 36.11 -41.02 49.96
C TYR A 97 36.20 -39.70 49.20
N GLY A 98 35.39 -38.68 49.55
CA GLY A 98 35.18 -37.46 48.75
C GLY A 98 36.12 -36.28 49.02
N GLU A 99 36.96 -36.34 50.05
CA GLU A 99 37.97 -35.28 50.29
C GLU A 99 39.02 -35.23 49.17
N TRP A 100 39.41 -34.02 48.78
CA TRP A 100 40.52 -33.77 47.87
C TRP A 100 41.09 -32.37 48.05
N PHE A 101 42.30 -32.15 47.53
CA PHE A 101 42.88 -30.84 47.36
C PHE A 101 43.61 -30.76 46.02
N GLU A 102 43.74 -29.55 45.51
CA GLU A 102 44.44 -29.26 44.29
C GLU A 102 45.71 -28.46 44.55
N VAL A 103 46.73 -28.71 43.74
CA VAL A 103 47.92 -27.89 43.67
C VAL A 103 48.10 -27.26 42.29
N HIS A 104 48.48 -25.98 42.27
CA HIS A 104 48.81 -25.20 41.09
C HIS A 104 50.31 -24.89 41.05
N ASN A 105 50.87 -24.82 39.86
CA ASN A 105 52.24 -24.37 39.62
C ASN A 105 52.24 -23.04 38.84
N PRO A 106 52.36 -21.89 39.52
CA PRO A 106 52.37 -20.58 38.86
C PRO A 106 53.68 -20.30 38.09
N GLY A 107 54.71 -21.13 38.24
CA GLY A 107 56.01 -20.95 37.61
C GLY A 107 56.12 -21.53 36.19
N SER A 108 57.21 -21.18 35.51
CA SER A 108 57.52 -21.59 34.13
C SER A 108 58.16 -22.98 33.98
N THR A 109 58.41 -23.69 35.09
CA THR A 109 59.09 -25.01 35.09
C THR A 109 58.22 -26.08 35.72
N GLN A 110 58.16 -27.27 35.12
CA GLN A 110 57.39 -28.40 35.66
C GLN A 110 57.94 -28.88 37.02
N ILE A 111 57.05 -29.29 37.92
CA ILE A 111 57.42 -29.77 39.27
C ILE A 111 56.91 -31.20 39.47
N ASN A 112 57.77 -32.11 39.96
CA ASN A 112 57.38 -33.49 40.25
C ASN A 112 57.22 -33.70 41.77
N LEU A 113 56.05 -34.17 42.18
CA LEU A 113 55.66 -34.36 43.59
C LEU A 113 56.12 -35.72 44.17
N GLN A 114 56.86 -36.54 43.41
CA GLN A 114 57.35 -37.82 43.92
C GLN A 114 58.25 -37.65 45.15
N GLY A 115 57.95 -38.38 46.22
CA GLY A 115 58.66 -38.31 47.51
C GLY A 115 58.30 -37.12 48.38
N TRP A 116 57.37 -36.26 47.94
CA TRP A 116 56.80 -35.21 48.77
C TRP A 116 55.84 -35.81 49.80
N LYS A 117 55.53 -35.04 50.84
CA LYS A 117 54.65 -35.47 51.93
C LYS A 117 53.47 -34.54 52.10
N ILE A 118 52.31 -35.16 52.34
CA ILE A 118 51.08 -34.51 52.79
C ILE A 118 51.01 -34.71 54.31
N ARG A 119 50.74 -33.66 55.07
CA ARG A 119 50.51 -33.74 56.52
C ARG A 119 49.23 -33.00 56.91
N SER A 120 48.47 -33.62 57.83
CA SER A 120 47.35 -33.03 58.56
C SER A 120 47.65 -32.98 60.06
N ASN A 121 47.02 -32.07 60.79
CA ASN A 121 47.31 -31.76 62.18
C ASN A 121 47.11 -32.98 63.10
N GLY A 122 48.17 -33.39 63.80
CA GLY A 122 48.14 -34.54 64.72
C GLY A 122 48.07 -35.91 64.04
N GLN A 123 48.15 -35.98 62.71
CA GLN A 123 48.08 -37.22 61.92
C GLN A 123 49.48 -37.65 61.44
N ALA A 124 49.59 -38.86 60.88
CA ALA A 124 50.86 -39.37 60.34
C ALA A 124 51.09 -38.90 58.89
N ASP A 125 52.28 -38.37 58.59
CA ASP A 125 52.70 -37.97 57.24
C ASP A 125 52.38 -39.05 56.18
N HIS A 126 51.69 -38.68 55.11
CA HIS A 126 51.53 -39.52 53.92
C HIS A 126 52.57 -39.15 52.87
N THR A 127 53.31 -40.13 52.34
CA THR A 127 54.34 -39.87 51.30
C THR A 127 53.80 -40.21 49.91
N ILE A 128 53.88 -39.26 48.97
CA ILE A 128 53.50 -39.46 47.57
C ILE A 128 54.54 -40.36 46.90
N VAL A 129 54.18 -41.63 46.66
CA VAL A 129 55.09 -42.61 46.05
C VAL A 129 55.14 -42.56 44.51
N SER A 130 54.09 -42.01 43.88
CA SER A 130 53.94 -41.92 42.43
C SER A 130 54.65 -40.70 41.84
N SER A 131 55.06 -40.80 40.58
CA SER A 131 55.55 -39.65 39.80
C SER A 131 54.35 -38.84 39.29
N ILE A 132 54.10 -37.70 39.93
CA ILE A 132 53.03 -36.77 39.56
C ILE A 132 53.69 -35.47 39.13
N VAL A 133 53.52 -35.09 37.87
CA VAL A 133 54.10 -33.86 37.31
C VAL A 133 53.01 -32.79 37.26
N VAL A 134 53.27 -31.65 37.90
CA VAL A 134 52.50 -30.41 37.74
C VAL A 134 53.17 -29.60 36.62
N PRO A 135 52.52 -29.42 35.45
CA PRO A 135 53.08 -28.61 34.35
C PRO A 135 53.28 -27.14 34.75
N PRO A 136 54.05 -26.34 33.98
CA PRO A 136 54.01 -24.88 34.08
C PRO A 136 52.59 -24.34 33.90
N GLY A 137 52.13 -23.46 34.78
CA GLY A 137 50.73 -22.97 34.81
C GLY A 137 49.68 -24.05 35.11
N GLY A 138 50.09 -25.30 35.37
CA GLY A 138 49.20 -26.45 35.45
C GLY A 138 48.59 -26.64 36.84
N TYR A 139 47.49 -27.39 36.85
CA TYR A 139 46.71 -27.78 38.04
C TYR A 139 46.70 -29.30 38.18
N VAL A 140 46.78 -29.81 39.41
CA VAL A 140 46.80 -31.25 39.71
C VAL A 140 45.99 -31.55 40.96
N VAL A 141 44.97 -32.41 40.80
CA VAL A 141 44.08 -32.83 41.89
C VAL A 141 44.62 -34.08 42.60
N ILE A 142 44.69 -34.02 43.92
CA ILE A 142 45.10 -35.10 44.81
C ILE A 142 43.91 -35.43 45.73
N CYS A 143 43.42 -36.67 45.69
CA CYS A 143 42.18 -37.06 46.35
C CYS A 143 42.41 -38.16 47.38
N ARG A 144 41.45 -38.32 48.29
CA ARG A 144 41.42 -39.43 49.23
C ARG A 144 41.26 -40.76 48.49
N ASN A 145 40.33 -40.82 47.54
CA ASN A 145 40.11 -41.95 46.67
C ASN A 145 40.16 -41.50 45.19
N SER A 146 40.87 -42.23 44.32
CA SER A 146 40.96 -41.91 42.89
C SER A 146 39.94 -42.62 42.01
N ASP A 147 39.05 -43.45 42.58
CA ASP A 147 37.93 -44.03 41.85
C ASP A 147 36.80 -42.99 41.70
N PRO A 148 36.49 -42.51 40.48
CA PRO A 148 35.45 -41.50 40.26
C PRO A 148 34.05 -41.96 40.69
N ASN A 149 33.80 -43.27 40.78
CA ASN A 149 32.53 -43.81 41.24
C ASN A 149 32.34 -43.72 42.76
N LEU A 150 33.41 -43.41 43.51
CA LEU A 150 33.43 -43.39 44.97
C LEU A 150 33.80 -42.02 45.55
N ASN A 151 34.51 -41.18 44.80
CA ASN A 151 35.04 -39.88 45.27
C ASN A 151 34.15 -38.67 44.97
N GLY A 152 32.90 -38.87 44.54
CA GLY A 152 31.97 -37.78 44.19
C GLY A 152 32.04 -37.32 42.73
N GLY A 153 32.70 -38.09 41.85
CA GLY A 153 32.77 -37.78 40.42
C GLY A 153 33.99 -36.94 39.99
N VAL A 154 35.07 -36.96 40.78
CA VAL A 154 36.35 -36.32 40.43
C VAL A 154 37.13 -37.27 39.50
N THR A 155 37.01 -37.05 38.20
CA THR A 155 37.53 -37.93 37.13
C THR A 155 39.01 -37.73 36.81
N ASN A 156 39.57 -36.57 37.14
CA ASN A 156 40.96 -36.17 36.87
C ASN A 156 41.88 -36.29 38.09
N CYS A 157 41.51 -37.16 39.04
CA CYS A 157 42.30 -37.41 40.23
C CYS A 157 43.68 -38.03 39.90
N ALA A 158 44.76 -37.29 40.10
CA ALA A 158 46.12 -37.75 39.78
C ALA A 158 46.67 -38.77 40.80
N TYR A 159 46.15 -38.77 42.03
CA TYR A 159 46.64 -39.64 43.10
C TYR A 159 45.62 -39.85 44.22
N GLY A 160 45.44 -41.10 44.65
CA GLY A 160 44.55 -41.52 45.74
C GLY A 160 45.33 -41.95 46.99
N TRP A 161 45.35 -41.17 48.08
CA TRP A 161 46.19 -41.52 49.24
C TRP A 161 45.69 -42.72 50.05
N SER A 162 44.37 -42.92 50.18
CA SER A 162 43.80 -44.03 50.96
C SER A 162 44.16 -45.40 50.38
N GLN A 163 44.22 -45.51 49.05
CA GLN A 163 44.59 -46.72 48.31
C GLN A 163 46.06 -47.12 48.54
N GLN A 164 46.90 -46.17 48.94
CA GLN A 164 48.32 -46.36 49.23
C GLN A 164 48.61 -46.54 50.73
N GLY A 165 47.56 -46.76 51.55
CA GLY A 165 47.67 -46.93 53.00
C GLY A 165 47.72 -45.61 53.79
N GLY A 166 47.44 -44.47 53.15
CA GLY A 166 47.33 -43.18 53.80
C GLY A 166 46.05 -43.04 54.63
N GLY A 167 46.18 -42.56 55.87
CA GLY A 167 45.06 -42.39 56.80
C GLY A 167 44.57 -40.96 56.96
N ILE A 168 44.99 -40.02 56.10
CA ILE A 168 44.67 -38.60 56.25
C ILE A 168 43.17 -38.36 56.06
N SER A 169 42.60 -37.58 56.98
CA SER A 169 41.25 -36.98 56.90
C SER A 169 41.36 -35.48 57.18
N LEU A 170 40.59 -34.66 56.48
CA LEU A 170 40.52 -33.22 56.71
C LEU A 170 39.42 -32.92 57.75
N ALA A 171 39.60 -31.92 58.61
CA ALA A 171 38.61 -31.66 59.66
C ALA A 171 37.59 -30.56 59.30
N ASN A 172 36.32 -30.94 59.14
CA ASN A 172 35.22 -30.05 58.72
C ASN A 172 34.81 -29.05 59.82
N THR A 173 34.93 -29.44 61.10
CA THR A 173 34.38 -28.71 62.27
C THR A 173 35.35 -28.50 63.45
N THR A 174 36.63 -28.87 63.31
CA THR A 174 37.70 -28.62 64.29
C THR A 174 38.97 -28.12 63.58
N PRO A 175 39.85 -27.34 64.23
CA PRO A 175 40.99 -26.73 63.54
C PRO A 175 42.01 -27.74 63.01
N ASP A 176 42.42 -27.56 61.76
CA ASP A 176 43.34 -28.45 61.05
C ASP A 176 44.18 -27.65 60.03
N THR A 177 45.20 -28.30 59.48
CA THR A 177 46.23 -27.71 58.62
C THR A 177 46.60 -28.69 57.52
N LEU A 178 46.59 -28.28 56.26
CA LEU A 178 47.14 -29.06 55.16
C LEU A 178 48.55 -28.55 54.83
N GLU A 179 49.58 -29.32 55.17
CA GLU A 179 50.97 -29.00 54.81
C GLU A 179 51.46 -29.90 53.67
N LEU A 180 52.19 -29.28 52.73
CA LEU A 180 52.87 -29.96 51.63
C LEU A 180 54.39 -29.78 51.78
N LEU A 181 55.11 -30.88 51.99
CA LEU A 181 56.56 -30.88 52.25
C LEU A 181 57.37 -31.55 51.14
N ASN A 182 58.52 -30.96 50.80
CA ASN A 182 59.45 -31.55 49.83
C ASN A 182 60.26 -32.74 50.43
N PRO A 183 61.00 -33.51 49.61
CA PRO A 183 61.79 -34.65 50.09
C PRO A 183 62.90 -34.29 51.09
N GLN A 184 63.30 -33.02 51.19
CA GLN A 184 64.27 -32.51 52.16
C GLN A 184 63.62 -32.18 53.52
N GLY A 185 62.28 -32.27 53.62
CA GLY A 185 61.52 -32.00 54.83
C GLY A 185 61.21 -30.51 55.08
N ALA A 186 61.41 -29.65 54.08
CA ALA A 186 60.94 -28.26 54.14
C ALA A 186 59.47 -28.20 53.69
N ILE A 187 58.67 -27.40 54.39
CA ILE A 187 57.32 -27.02 53.97
C ILE A 187 57.47 -26.15 52.71
N VAL A 188 56.77 -26.53 51.65
CA VAL A 188 56.65 -25.77 50.40
C VAL A 188 55.42 -24.89 50.45
N ASP A 189 54.31 -25.44 50.96
CA ASP A 189 53.09 -24.68 51.22
C ASP A 189 52.31 -25.26 52.41
N SER A 190 51.48 -24.43 53.04
CA SER A 190 50.70 -24.78 54.22
C SER A 190 49.44 -23.90 54.32
N VAL A 191 48.27 -24.54 54.33
CA VAL A 191 46.97 -23.88 54.51
C VAL A 191 46.35 -24.30 55.84
N ALA A 192 46.07 -23.34 56.73
CA ALA A 192 45.47 -23.58 58.04
C ALA A 192 44.04 -23.04 58.16
N TRP A 193 43.12 -23.77 58.81
CA TRP A 193 41.76 -23.30 59.08
C TRP A 193 41.32 -23.50 60.53
N ASP A 194 40.64 -22.49 61.08
CA ASP A 194 40.10 -22.48 62.44
C ASP A 194 38.61 -22.86 62.42
N ALA A 195 38.34 -24.17 62.31
CA ALA A 195 36.98 -24.69 62.34
C ALA A 195 36.45 -24.90 63.76
N SER A 196 35.15 -24.64 63.95
CA SER A 196 34.39 -24.85 65.17
C SER A 196 32.93 -25.18 64.84
N SER A 197 32.12 -25.55 65.83
CA SER A 197 30.68 -25.78 65.64
C SER A 197 29.87 -24.56 65.16
N SER A 198 30.47 -23.37 65.08
CA SER A 198 29.88 -22.14 64.54
C SER A 198 30.68 -21.53 63.37
N ARG A 199 31.71 -22.23 62.88
CA ARG A 199 32.55 -21.88 61.73
C ARG A 199 33.06 -23.17 61.10
N HIS A 200 32.34 -23.72 60.14
CA HIS A 200 32.68 -25.01 59.52
C HIS A 200 33.12 -24.82 58.07
N ALA A 201 33.68 -25.87 57.47
CA ALA A 201 33.84 -25.94 56.02
C ALA A 201 32.47 -25.91 55.31
N PRO A 202 32.37 -25.35 54.09
CA PRO A 202 31.12 -25.30 53.35
C PRO A 202 30.71 -26.69 52.84
N VAL A 203 29.46 -27.07 53.06
CA VAL A 203 28.96 -28.42 52.74
C VAL A 203 28.77 -28.58 51.23
N GLY A 204 29.49 -29.53 50.64
CA GLY A 204 29.44 -29.86 49.22
C GLY A 204 30.03 -28.79 48.31
N ARG A 205 30.90 -27.90 48.82
CA ARG A 205 31.64 -26.92 48.04
C ARG A 205 33.13 -26.99 48.39
N SER A 206 33.98 -26.90 47.37
CA SER A 206 35.39 -26.63 47.60
C SER A 206 35.62 -25.19 48.08
N ILE A 207 36.77 -24.98 48.70
CA ILE A 207 37.29 -23.66 49.08
C ILE A 207 38.45 -23.37 48.13
N ALA A 208 38.24 -22.43 47.21
CA ALA A 208 39.12 -22.12 46.10
C ALA A 208 39.84 -20.78 46.33
N LEU A 209 41.15 -20.74 46.09
CA LEU A 209 41.97 -19.53 46.17
C LEU A 209 41.64 -18.62 44.98
N LYS A 210 41.33 -17.34 45.22
CA LYS A 210 40.86 -16.45 44.15
C LYS A 210 41.94 -16.02 43.16
N HIS A 211 43.21 -16.07 43.55
CA HIS A 211 44.37 -15.86 42.69
C HIS A 211 45.62 -16.42 43.38
N PRO A 212 46.55 -17.13 42.69
CA PRO A 212 47.81 -17.63 43.25
C PRO A 212 48.77 -16.58 43.84
N PHE A 213 48.40 -15.29 43.81
CA PHE A 213 49.21 -14.17 44.33
C PHE A 213 48.66 -13.62 45.66
N LEU A 214 47.50 -14.13 46.10
CA LEU A 214 46.92 -13.81 47.40
C LEU A 214 47.54 -14.71 48.47
N ASP A 215 47.60 -14.21 49.70
CA ASP A 215 48.00 -14.99 50.87
C ASP A 215 47.02 -16.16 51.08
N ASN A 216 47.52 -17.38 50.90
CA ASN A 216 46.78 -18.62 51.04
C ASN A 216 47.03 -19.31 52.40
N SER A 217 47.86 -18.74 53.28
CA SER A 217 48.32 -19.40 54.51
C SER A 217 47.20 -19.73 55.51
N SER A 218 46.07 -19.02 55.44
CA SER A 218 44.90 -19.33 56.26
C SER A 218 43.56 -19.12 55.56
N ILE A 219 42.68 -20.12 55.70
CA ILE A 219 41.26 -20.02 55.35
C ILE A 219 40.50 -19.47 56.57
N VAL A 220 39.85 -18.32 56.39
CA VAL A 220 38.96 -17.72 57.38
C VAL A 220 37.51 -18.00 57.00
N PHE A 221 36.83 -18.89 57.72
CA PHE A 221 35.41 -19.13 57.49
C PHE A 221 34.56 -17.87 57.81
N PRO A 222 33.71 -17.41 56.88
CA PRO A 222 32.80 -16.29 57.12
C PRO A 222 31.64 -16.70 58.04
N SER A 223 30.72 -15.77 58.33
CA SER A 223 29.56 -16.03 59.20
C SER A 223 28.55 -17.04 58.62
N ASN A 224 28.56 -17.24 57.31
CA ASN A 224 27.79 -18.28 56.63
C ASN A 224 28.68 -18.94 55.55
N PRO A 225 29.41 -20.01 55.87
CA PRO A 225 30.33 -20.65 54.91
C PRO A 225 29.62 -21.20 53.67
N ASP A 226 28.40 -21.73 53.81
CA ASP A 226 27.64 -22.38 52.73
C ASP A 226 27.12 -21.39 51.65
N ASP A 227 27.17 -20.09 51.94
CA ASP A 227 26.80 -19.00 51.01
C ASP A 227 28.06 -18.40 50.37
N PRO A 228 28.31 -18.63 49.06
CA PRO A 228 29.44 -18.06 48.35
C PRO A 228 29.54 -16.53 48.42
N ALA A 229 28.43 -15.80 48.50
CA ALA A 229 28.44 -14.34 48.58
C ALA A 229 29.10 -13.85 49.88
N SER A 230 28.98 -14.61 50.97
CA SER A 230 29.63 -14.31 52.26
C SER A 230 31.17 -14.38 52.21
N TRP A 231 31.77 -14.91 51.13
CA TRP A 231 33.22 -14.97 50.93
C TRP A 231 33.79 -13.80 50.11
N ALA A 232 32.96 -12.87 49.62
CA ALA A 232 33.38 -11.86 48.63
C ALA A 232 34.68 -11.11 48.97
N ASN A 233 34.87 -10.72 50.24
CA ASN A 233 36.01 -9.93 50.72
C ASN A 233 37.21 -10.74 51.23
N LEU A 234 37.24 -12.05 51.02
CA LEU A 234 38.32 -12.96 51.47
C LEU A 234 39.24 -13.39 50.31
N ASN A 235 40.43 -13.90 50.63
CA ASN A 235 41.40 -14.41 49.64
C ASN A 235 40.96 -15.74 48.99
N PHE A 236 40.14 -16.52 49.71
CA PHE A 236 39.46 -17.72 49.23
C PHE A 236 37.98 -17.42 48.96
N GLY A 237 37.32 -18.26 48.16
CA GLY A 237 35.88 -18.31 47.98
C GLY A 237 35.36 -19.75 48.06
N ALA A 238 34.09 -19.93 48.45
CA ALA A 238 33.42 -21.21 48.23
C ALA A 238 32.95 -21.30 46.78
N SER A 239 33.29 -22.38 46.08
CA SER A 239 32.99 -22.52 44.65
C SER A 239 31.48 -22.53 44.36
N THR A 240 31.08 -21.87 43.26
CA THR A 240 29.75 -21.90 42.65
C THR A 240 29.68 -22.75 41.38
N ASN A 241 30.82 -23.10 40.78
CA ASN A 241 30.89 -23.98 39.62
C ASN A 241 30.51 -25.42 39.97
N GLN A 242 29.77 -26.10 39.09
CA GLN A 242 29.46 -27.53 39.22
C GLN A 242 30.01 -28.26 38.00
N TRP A 243 30.99 -29.16 38.19
CA TRP A 243 31.77 -29.74 37.10
C TRP A 243 31.11 -30.95 36.40
N GLY A 244 29.83 -31.21 36.69
CA GLY A 244 29.01 -32.23 36.04
C GLY A 244 27.73 -32.57 36.82
N ASP A 245 26.78 -33.23 36.16
CA ASP A 245 25.51 -33.64 36.78
C ASP A 245 25.74 -34.44 38.07
N ASN A 246 25.08 -34.02 39.16
CA ASN A 246 25.17 -34.62 40.49
C ASN A 246 26.56 -34.59 41.17
N THR A 247 27.52 -33.77 40.72
CA THR A 247 28.78 -33.50 41.44
C THR A 247 28.61 -32.48 42.58
N ASP A 248 29.58 -32.41 43.50
CA ASP A 248 29.73 -31.27 44.43
C ASP A 248 30.15 -30.00 43.65
N TYR A 249 30.29 -28.85 44.32
CA TYR A 249 30.76 -27.61 43.66
C TYR A 249 32.28 -27.45 43.77
N GLY A 250 32.94 -27.06 42.68
CA GLY A 250 34.39 -26.94 42.57
C GLY A 250 34.90 -26.80 41.13
N THR A 251 36.20 -26.60 40.99
CA THR A 251 36.93 -26.48 39.72
C THR A 251 38.08 -27.50 39.58
N PRO A 252 37.91 -28.78 39.99
CA PRO A 252 39.01 -29.73 40.05
C PRO A 252 39.71 -29.87 38.69
N GLY A 253 41.02 -29.63 38.67
CA GLY A 253 41.94 -29.71 37.54
C GLY A 253 41.94 -28.48 36.62
N THR A 254 41.26 -27.39 36.98
CA THR A 254 41.13 -26.18 36.16
C THR A 254 41.32 -24.90 36.99
N ARG A 255 41.43 -23.75 36.32
CA ARG A 255 41.43 -22.43 36.99
C ARG A 255 40.13 -22.25 37.78
N ASN A 256 40.21 -21.63 38.95
CA ASN A 256 39.11 -21.29 39.84
C ASN A 256 38.22 -20.16 39.27
N ILE A 257 37.71 -20.31 38.05
CA ILE A 257 37.08 -19.26 37.21
C ILE A 257 35.88 -18.56 37.87
N ASP A 258 35.22 -19.24 38.79
CA ASP A 258 33.97 -18.83 39.45
C ASP A 258 34.20 -17.98 40.70
N VAL A 259 35.38 -18.07 41.31
CA VAL A 259 35.83 -17.20 42.40
C VAL A 259 37.01 -16.30 42.00
N TRP A 260 37.50 -16.42 40.76
CA TRP A 260 38.71 -15.76 40.28
C TRP A 260 38.68 -14.24 40.50
N LYS A 261 39.78 -13.70 41.03
CA LYS A 261 39.97 -12.27 41.21
C LYS A 261 41.13 -11.83 40.32
N VAL A 262 40.83 -11.05 39.29
CA VAL A 262 41.85 -10.39 38.45
C VAL A 262 42.78 -9.52 39.30
N ILE A 263 44.09 -9.64 39.06
CA ILE A 263 45.15 -8.83 39.65
C ILE A 263 46.08 -8.39 38.51
N GLU A 264 46.02 -7.12 38.14
CA GLU A 264 46.93 -6.53 37.14
C GLU A 264 48.37 -6.50 37.67
N HIS A 265 49.34 -6.83 36.81
CA HIS A 265 50.75 -6.95 37.15
C HIS A 265 51.59 -5.87 36.46
N GLU A 266 52.22 -4.97 37.23
CA GLU A 266 52.92 -3.77 36.73
C GLU A 266 53.95 -4.07 35.63
N ALA A 267 54.67 -5.20 35.69
CA ALA A 267 55.65 -5.57 34.66
C ALA A 267 55.04 -6.07 33.35
N CYS A 268 53.72 -6.27 33.30
CA CYS A 268 52.99 -6.69 32.11
C CYS A 268 52.21 -5.56 31.43
N ASN A 269 52.28 -4.32 31.93
CA ASN A 269 51.53 -3.20 31.36
C ASN A 269 51.87 -2.92 29.88
N ASP A 270 50.93 -3.23 28.99
CA ASP A 270 51.05 -2.98 27.54
C ASP A 270 50.67 -1.53 27.15
N ASN A 271 50.08 -0.77 28.07
CA ASN A 271 49.45 0.55 27.90
C ASN A 271 48.13 0.53 27.09
N GLU A 272 47.54 -0.64 26.90
CA GLU A 272 46.20 -0.80 26.36
C GLU A 272 45.17 -0.69 27.50
N ILE A 273 44.25 0.27 27.40
CA ILE A 273 43.30 0.57 28.48
C ILE A 273 42.21 -0.51 28.59
N CYS A 274 41.93 -1.19 27.47
CA CYS A 274 40.91 -2.22 27.36
C CYS A 274 41.42 -3.67 27.53
N THR A 275 42.66 -3.88 27.98
CA THR A 275 43.17 -5.20 28.40
C THR A 275 43.44 -5.25 29.91
N TYR A 276 43.35 -6.44 30.51
CA TYR A 276 43.91 -6.74 31.83
C TYR A 276 45.34 -7.27 31.67
N ASP A 277 46.28 -6.67 32.39
CA ASP A 277 47.71 -7.02 32.38
C ASP A 277 48.00 -8.23 33.31
N LEU A 278 47.88 -9.45 32.82
CA LEU A 278 48.05 -10.66 33.64
C LEU A 278 49.47 -11.24 33.54
N CYS A 279 49.93 -11.87 34.62
CA CYS A 279 51.19 -12.63 34.65
C CYS A 279 50.89 -14.11 34.91
N GLU A 280 51.05 -14.95 33.89
CA GLU A 280 50.67 -16.36 33.91
C GLU A 280 51.82 -17.25 33.44
N ALA A 281 52.13 -18.31 34.20
CA ALA A 281 53.25 -19.23 33.93
C ALA A 281 54.63 -18.57 33.69
N GLY A 282 54.82 -17.31 34.11
CA GLY A 282 56.04 -16.53 33.87
C GLY A 282 56.09 -15.73 32.57
N ALA A 283 54.96 -15.57 31.87
CA ALA A 283 54.81 -14.68 30.72
C ALA A 283 53.60 -13.74 30.91
N CYS A 284 53.64 -12.58 30.26
CA CYS A 284 52.51 -11.66 30.23
C CYS A 284 51.39 -12.17 29.32
N HIS A 285 50.15 -12.05 29.78
CA HIS A 285 48.92 -12.47 29.11
C HIS A 285 47.89 -11.34 29.20
N TYR A 286 47.12 -11.13 28.14
CA TYR A 286 46.24 -9.97 27.98
C TYR A 286 44.80 -10.42 27.73
N GLU A 287 43.90 -10.13 28.67
CA GLU A 287 42.47 -10.46 28.55
C GLU A 287 41.66 -9.18 28.34
N TRP A 288 40.79 -9.13 27.32
CA TRP A 288 39.97 -7.94 27.04
C TRP A 288 38.98 -7.63 28.17
N LYS A 289 38.90 -6.36 28.55
CA LYS A 289 37.96 -5.82 29.55
C LYS A 289 36.56 -5.76 28.94
N GLN A 290 35.62 -6.46 29.56
CA GLN A 290 34.22 -6.47 29.15
C GLN A 290 33.61 -5.06 29.12
N ASN A 291 32.85 -4.75 28.07
CA ASN A 291 32.23 -3.45 27.78
C ASN A 291 33.21 -2.27 27.56
N CYS A 292 34.50 -2.53 27.35
CA CYS A 292 35.50 -1.50 27.04
C CYS A 292 35.61 -1.25 25.52
N CYS A 293 35.87 0.00 25.10
CA CYS A 293 35.93 0.38 23.69
C CYS A 293 36.90 1.54 23.39
N HIS A 294 37.31 1.66 22.12
CA HIS A 294 38.05 2.81 21.57
C HIS A 294 37.22 3.61 20.55
N SER A 295 36.30 2.93 19.88
CA SER A 295 35.47 3.39 18.79
C SER A 295 34.10 2.70 18.82
N ASN A 296 33.12 3.27 18.12
CA ASN A 296 31.79 2.65 18.01
C ASN A 296 31.84 1.25 17.35
N ALA A 297 32.86 0.95 16.54
CA ALA A 297 33.00 -0.37 15.92
C ALA A 297 33.30 -1.48 16.96
N ASP A 298 33.96 -1.13 18.07
CA ASP A 298 34.23 -2.05 19.19
C ASP A 298 32.96 -2.30 20.02
N CYS A 299 31.91 -1.49 19.82
CA CYS A 299 30.61 -1.58 20.47
C CYS A 299 29.53 -2.22 19.60
N ASN A 300 29.87 -2.83 18.46
CA ASN A 300 28.88 -3.49 17.60
C ASN A 300 28.27 -4.72 18.31
N ASP A 301 27.01 -4.62 18.76
CA ASP A 301 26.26 -5.73 19.37
C ASP A 301 25.61 -6.67 18.33
N ASN A 302 25.76 -6.35 17.04
CA ASN A 302 25.15 -6.97 15.87
C ASN A 302 23.61 -6.86 15.78
N ASN A 303 23.00 -5.95 16.54
CA ASN A 303 21.59 -5.59 16.40
C ASN A 303 21.46 -4.32 15.54
N ILE A 304 20.87 -4.46 14.35
CA ILE A 304 20.68 -3.34 13.42
C ILE A 304 19.73 -2.23 13.95
N CYS A 305 19.01 -2.51 15.05
CA CYS A 305 18.09 -1.58 15.70
C CYS A 305 18.63 -0.92 16.97
N THR A 306 19.90 -1.11 17.29
CA THR A 306 20.63 -0.30 18.28
C THR A 306 21.57 0.66 17.57
N GLN A 307 21.75 1.84 18.17
CA GLN A 307 22.82 2.76 17.82
C GLN A 307 23.97 2.54 18.82
N ASP A 308 25.04 1.93 18.32
CA ASP A 308 26.24 1.65 19.09
C ASP A 308 27.13 2.89 19.20
N VAL A 309 27.40 3.29 20.43
CA VAL A 309 28.22 4.47 20.76
C VAL A 309 29.23 4.13 21.84
N CYS A 310 30.50 4.34 21.54
CA CYS A 310 31.58 4.31 22.52
C CYS A 310 31.73 5.69 23.18
N ASP A 311 31.52 5.78 24.49
CA ASP A 311 31.88 7.00 25.23
C ASP A 311 33.41 7.06 25.41
N GLN A 312 34.06 7.96 24.66
CA GLN A 312 35.52 8.13 24.69
C GLN A 312 36.05 8.84 25.96
N GLN A 313 35.20 9.25 26.91
CA GLN A 313 35.62 9.76 28.22
C GLN A 313 35.69 8.66 29.29
N THR A 314 34.85 7.63 29.16
CA THR A 314 34.80 6.48 30.08
C THR A 314 35.31 5.19 29.47
N ASN A 315 35.56 5.16 28.14
CA ASN A 315 35.90 4.00 27.33
C ASN A 315 34.87 2.87 27.43
N THR A 316 33.57 3.20 27.52
CA THR A 316 32.48 2.22 27.69
C THR A 316 31.46 2.27 26.56
N CYS A 317 30.97 1.11 26.15
CA CYS A 317 29.90 0.98 25.16
C CYS A 317 28.51 1.37 25.70
N SER A 318 27.68 1.90 24.80
CA SER A 318 26.24 2.12 24.99
C SER A 318 25.50 1.77 23.70
N HIS A 319 24.35 1.10 23.85
CA HIS A 319 23.54 0.60 22.74
C HIS A 319 22.13 1.16 22.92
N THR A 320 21.74 2.13 22.08
CA THR A 320 20.46 2.85 22.23
C THR A 320 19.48 2.40 21.16
N HIS A 321 18.29 1.94 21.52
CA HIS A 321 17.28 1.50 20.55
C HIS A 321 16.89 2.64 19.60
N ILE A 322 16.88 2.35 18.29
CA ILE A 322 16.40 3.23 17.23
C ILE A 322 14.87 3.13 17.15
N GLU A 323 14.18 4.23 17.41
CA GLU A 323 12.70 4.29 17.42
C GLU A 323 12.11 3.88 16.05
N GLY A 324 11.11 3.00 16.06
CA GLY A 324 10.48 2.46 14.85
C GLY A 324 11.28 1.39 14.10
N CYS A 325 12.46 1.00 14.58
CA CYS A 325 13.25 -0.09 14.01
C CYS A 325 12.82 -1.46 14.58
N CYS A 326 12.96 -2.51 13.77
CA CYS A 326 12.71 -3.89 14.17
C CYS A 326 13.64 -4.91 13.51
N THR A 327 13.68 -6.11 14.09
CA THR A 327 14.36 -7.29 13.53
C THR A 327 13.40 -8.46 13.28
N GLN A 328 12.25 -8.46 13.93
CA GLN A 328 11.19 -9.47 13.86
C GLN A 328 9.82 -8.82 14.14
N ASN A 329 8.72 -9.42 13.69
CA ASN A 329 7.38 -8.83 13.84
C ASN A 329 6.97 -8.57 15.30
N SER A 330 7.49 -9.37 16.26
CA SER A 330 7.22 -9.16 17.69
C SER A 330 7.82 -7.87 18.26
N ASP A 331 8.81 -7.27 17.58
CA ASP A 331 9.38 -5.98 17.98
C ASP A 331 8.45 -4.81 17.63
N CYS A 332 7.43 -5.06 16.79
CA CYS A 332 6.50 -4.05 16.27
C CYS A 332 5.10 -4.11 16.88
N VAL A 333 4.85 -4.97 17.87
CA VAL A 333 3.52 -5.09 18.46
C VAL A 333 3.14 -3.79 19.16
N ASP A 334 2.12 -3.10 18.64
CA ASP A 334 1.60 -1.86 19.23
C ASP A 334 0.46 -2.14 20.24
N GLU A 335 -0.28 -1.09 20.64
CA GLU A 335 -1.38 -1.21 21.60
C GLU A 335 -2.73 -1.66 20.97
N ASN A 336 -2.79 -1.89 19.65
CA ASN A 336 -3.97 -2.28 18.88
C ASN A 336 -3.98 -3.79 18.55
N PRO A 337 -4.59 -4.64 19.39
CA PRO A 337 -4.64 -6.09 19.15
C PRO A 337 -5.51 -6.51 17.94
N CYS A 338 -6.12 -5.58 17.22
CA CYS A 338 -6.99 -5.86 16.08
C CYS A 338 -6.33 -5.68 14.72
N ASN A 339 -5.16 -5.03 14.65
CA ASN A 339 -4.37 -4.94 13.43
C ASN A 339 -3.35 -6.10 13.33
N TYR A 340 -2.56 -6.11 12.25
CA TYR A 340 -1.35 -6.92 12.17
C TYR A 340 -0.15 -5.98 12.13
N ASP A 341 0.76 -6.18 13.08
CA ASP A 341 2.08 -5.56 13.09
C ASP A 341 3.11 -6.49 12.46
N TYR A 342 3.97 -5.91 11.62
CA TYR A 342 5.05 -6.65 10.98
C TYR A 342 6.29 -5.80 10.76
N CYS A 343 7.43 -6.47 10.81
CA CYS A 343 8.71 -5.88 10.51
C CYS A 343 8.98 -5.98 9.01
N LEU A 344 9.15 -4.84 8.33
CA LEU A 344 9.48 -4.81 6.91
C LEU A 344 10.67 -3.87 6.69
N ASN A 345 11.75 -4.40 6.09
CA ASN A 345 13.01 -3.68 5.87
C ASN A 345 13.52 -2.96 7.14
N ASN A 346 13.54 -3.69 8.26
CA ASN A 346 13.92 -3.24 9.60
C ASN A 346 13.12 -2.03 10.12
N THR A 347 11.93 -1.77 9.57
CA THR A 347 11.02 -0.70 10.01
C THR A 347 9.68 -1.31 10.42
N CYS A 348 9.15 -0.87 11.56
CA CYS A 348 7.83 -1.32 12.00
C CYS A 348 6.71 -0.77 11.12
N ARG A 349 5.81 -1.67 10.72
CA ARG A 349 4.60 -1.37 9.97
C ARG A 349 3.42 -1.90 10.76
N HIS A 350 2.55 -0.97 11.13
CA HIS A 350 1.30 -1.22 11.83
C HIS A 350 0.17 -1.12 10.80
N SER A 351 -0.60 -2.18 10.61
CA SER A 351 -1.79 -2.09 9.74
C SER A 351 -2.75 -1.04 10.33
N THR A 352 -3.17 -0.07 9.52
CA THR A 352 -4.18 0.92 9.91
C THR A 352 -5.61 0.36 9.93
N TYR A 353 -5.77 -0.92 9.53
CA TYR A 353 -7.05 -1.63 9.47
C TYR A 353 -7.12 -2.73 10.53
N ASN A 354 -8.31 -2.89 11.13
CA ASN A 354 -8.64 -4.09 11.90
C ASN A 354 -8.77 -5.27 10.93
N VAL A 355 -7.80 -6.17 10.98
CA VAL A 355 -7.66 -7.34 10.10
C VAL A 355 -7.97 -8.65 10.83
N VAL A 356 -8.23 -8.58 12.14
CA VAL A 356 -8.80 -9.68 12.95
C VAL A 356 -10.35 -9.60 12.88
N PRO A 357 -11.05 -10.56 12.24
CA PRO A 357 -12.50 -10.49 12.09
C PRO A 357 -13.24 -10.53 13.43
N GLY A 358 -14.13 -9.56 13.66
CA GLY A 358 -14.86 -9.41 14.92
C GLY A 358 -14.07 -8.73 16.05
N CYS A 359 -12.91 -8.15 15.74
CA CYS A 359 -12.10 -7.37 16.67
C CYS A 359 -12.34 -5.87 16.52
N CYS A 360 -12.35 -5.15 17.64
CA CYS A 360 -12.54 -3.71 17.71
C CYS A 360 -11.65 -3.06 18.77
N TRP A 361 -11.22 -1.82 18.52
CA TRP A 361 -10.26 -1.13 19.37
C TRP A 361 -10.39 0.39 19.28
N ALA A 362 -9.94 1.10 20.33
CA ALA A 362 -9.82 2.56 20.29
C ALA A 362 -8.59 3.06 21.08
N PRO A 363 -7.78 3.95 20.50
CA PRO A 363 -6.61 4.53 21.17
C PRO A 363 -7.00 5.40 22.37
N ASP A 364 -6.06 5.65 23.28
CA ASP A 364 -6.30 6.45 24.49
C ASP A 364 -6.49 7.96 24.24
N VAL A 365 -6.09 8.46 23.06
CA VAL A 365 -6.35 9.81 22.57
C VAL A 365 -7.16 9.75 21.27
N ASP A 366 -7.94 10.78 20.99
CA ASP A 366 -8.70 10.92 19.74
C ASP A 366 -7.73 11.03 18.54
N PRO A 367 -7.74 10.06 17.59
CA PRO A 367 -6.76 10.02 16.50
C PRO A 367 -6.91 11.19 15.51
N ALA A 368 -8.05 11.89 15.49
CA ALA A 368 -8.24 13.08 14.66
C ALA A 368 -7.65 14.36 15.28
N THR A 369 -7.33 14.37 16.59
CA THR A 369 -6.87 15.58 17.31
C THR A 369 -5.61 15.41 18.15
N GLY A 370 -5.20 14.17 18.45
CA GLY A 370 -4.06 13.88 19.32
C GLY A 370 -4.25 14.35 20.77
N GLN A 371 -5.50 14.53 21.22
CA GLN A 371 -5.87 14.95 22.56
C GLN A 371 -6.76 13.90 23.24
N PRO A 372 -6.89 13.91 24.59
CA PRO A 372 -7.86 13.06 25.28
C PRO A 372 -9.27 13.28 24.72
N TRP A 373 -10.02 12.20 24.54
CA TRP A 373 -11.36 12.20 23.95
C TRP A 373 -12.32 13.19 24.63
N ASP A 374 -12.79 14.20 23.89
CA ASP A 374 -13.75 15.20 24.37
C ASP A 374 -15.00 15.28 23.45
N PRO A 375 -16.20 14.92 23.95
CA PRO A 375 -16.45 14.30 25.24
C PRO A 375 -15.99 12.83 25.28
N PRO A 376 -15.74 12.24 26.47
CA PRO A 376 -15.17 10.89 26.60
C PRO A 376 -16.00 9.76 25.96
N GLU A 377 -17.31 9.93 25.80
CA GLU A 377 -18.17 8.90 25.18
C GLU A 377 -17.81 8.62 23.71
N LYS A 378 -17.11 9.55 23.03
CA LYS A 378 -16.66 9.36 21.65
C LYS A 378 -15.68 8.19 21.48
N LYS A 379 -14.87 7.86 22.50
CA LYS A 379 -13.93 6.71 22.44
C LYS A 379 -14.70 5.41 22.16
N GLN A 380 -15.83 5.24 22.84
CA GLN A 380 -16.70 4.07 22.65
C GLN A 380 -17.38 4.09 21.28
N GLN A 381 -17.91 5.24 20.85
CA GLN A 381 -18.55 5.39 19.52
C GLN A 381 -17.58 5.09 18.36
N TYR A 382 -16.32 5.49 18.49
CA TYR A 382 -15.27 5.15 17.53
C TYR A 382 -15.01 3.64 17.48
N ALA A 383 -14.94 2.97 18.63
CA ALA A 383 -14.76 1.53 18.72
C ALA A 383 -15.98 0.75 18.17
N ASP A 384 -17.19 1.16 18.54
CA ASP A 384 -18.47 0.57 18.11
C ASP A 384 -18.61 0.62 16.57
N SER A 385 -18.15 1.70 15.93
CA SER A 385 -18.21 1.87 14.47
C SER A 385 -17.41 0.83 13.67
N GLN A 386 -16.51 0.09 14.32
CA GLN A 386 -15.69 -0.96 13.71
C GLN A 386 -16.37 -2.34 13.72
N CYS A 387 -17.56 -2.45 14.35
CA CYS A 387 -18.22 -3.73 14.62
C CYS A 387 -19.42 -4.08 13.72
N ASP A 388 -19.62 -3.35 12.61
CA ASP A 388 -20.77 -3.47 11.69
C ASP A 388 -21.11 -4.94 11.32
N ASP A 389 -22.15 -5.48 11.94
CA ASP A 389 -22.66 -6.85 11.68
C ASP A 389 -23.53 -6.93 10.41
N LYS A 390 -23.71 -5.78 9.72
CA LYS A 390 -24.56 -5.54 8.54
C LYS A 390 -26.06 -5.72 8.80
N ASN A 391 -26.48 -5.78 10.06
CA ASN A 391 -27.86 -5.71 10.50
C ASN A 391 -28.10 -4.38 11.24
N PRO A 392 -28.40 -3.28 10.52
CA PRO A 392 -28.54 -1.94 11.10
C PRO A 392 -29.70 -1.75 12.11
N CYS A 393 -30.40 -2.82 12.47
CA CYS A 393 -31.36 -2.82 13.57
C CYS A 393 -30.83 -3.39 14.89
N THR A 394 -29.69 -4.06 14.90
CA THR A 394 -28.90 -4.33 16.10
C THR A 394 -27.82 -3.26 16.20
N PRO A 395 -27.75 -2.46 17.29
CA PRO A 395 -26.59 -1.60 17.49
C PRO A 395 -25.39 -2.50 17.80
N ASP A 396 -24.31 -2.32 17.06
CA ASP A 396 -23.06 -3.02 17.32
C ASP A 396 -22.29 -2.35 18.45
N TYR A 397 -21.76 -3.16 19.36
CA TYR A 397 -20.99 -2.70 20.51
C TYR A 397 -19.60 -3.33 20.51
N CYS A 398 -18.59 -2.50 20.73
CA CYS A 398 -17.24 -2.95 21.00
C CYS A 398 -17.02 -3.16 22.51
N ASP A 399 -16.70 -4.38 22.93
CA ASP A 399 -16.22 -4.62 24.29
C ASP A 399 -14.73 -4.26 24.40
N LEU A 400 -14.42 -3.00 24.72
CA LEU A 400 -13.05 -2.50 24.89
C LEU A 400 -12.23 -3.18 26.01
N GLN A 401 -12.79 -4.13 26.78
CA GLN A 401 -12.01 -4.97 27.70
C GLN A 401 -11.56 -6.30 27.06
N THR A 402 -12.33 -6.83 26.11
CA THR A 402 -11.99 -8.07 25.38
C THR A 402 -11.57 -7.84 23.93
N ASN A 403 -11.75 -6.61 23.43
CA ASN A 403 -11.61 -6.19 22.02
C ASN A 403 -12.52 -6.97 21.06
N GLU A 404 -13.68 -7.43 21.54
CA GLU A 404 -14.64 -8.23 20.75
C GLU A 404 -15.89 -7.44 20.38
N CYS A 405 -16.33 -7.58 19.13
CA CYS A 405 -17.61 -7.06 18.64
C CYS A 405 -18.81 -7.90 19.11
N LYS A 406 -19.86 -7.22 19.56
CA LYS A 406 -21.08 -7.82 20.13
C LYS A 406 -22.33 -7.11 19.62
N ALA A 407 -23.18 -7.84 18.90
CA ALA A 407 -24.49 -7.34 18.47
C ALA A 407 -25.42 -7.09 19.68
N GLY A 408 -26.02 -5.91 19.72
CA GLY A 408 -26.91 -5.46 20.78
C GLY A 408 -28.35 -5.96 20.71
N PRO A 409 -29.21 -5.55 21.65
CA PRO A 409 -30.65 -5.82 21.56
C PRO A 409 -31.27 -5.02 20.39
N PRO A 410 -32.28 -5.57 19.68
CA PRO A 410 -32.91 -4.89 18.53
C PRO A 410 -33.50 -3.52 18.89
N THR A 411 -33.22 -2.53 18.03
CA THR A 411 -33.65 -1.13 18.21
C THR A 411 -35.15 -0.98 17.98
N GLN A 412 -35.86 -0.43 18.96
CA GLN A 412 -37.31 -0.26 18.89
C GLN A 412 -37.73 0.69 17.75
N GLY A 413 -38.48 0.18 16.77
CA GLY A 413 -38.93 0.92 15.59
C GLY A 413 -38.05 0.77 14.35
N CYS A 414 -36.94 0.04 14.47
CA CYS A 414 -36.15 -0.41 13.33
C CYS A 414 -36.74 -1.68 12.70
N CYS A 415 -36.54 -1.87 11.40
CA CYS A 415 -36.99 -3.04 10.65
C CYS A 415 -35.94 -3.51 9.63
N THR A 416 -36.02 -4.77 9.22
CA THR A 416 -35.31 -5.28 8.02
C THR A 416 -36.27 -5.86 6.98
N THR A 417 -37.53 -6.13 7.35
CA THR A 417 -38.60 -6.52 6.42
C THR A 417 -39.88 -5.72 6.68
N ALA A 418 -40.73 -5.59 5.66
CA ALA A 418 -42.04 -4.93 5.80
C ALA A 418 -42.96 -5.61 6.84
N ALA A 419 -42.78 -6.92 7.07
CA ALA A 419 -43.58 -7.68 8.04
C ALA A 419 -43.30 -7.28 9.49
N ASP A 420 -42.15 -6.66 9.78
CA ASP A 420 -41.77 -6.21 11.13
C ASP A 420 -42.50 -4.91 11.54
N CYS A 421 -43.25 -4.29 10.63
CA CYS A 421 -43.81 -2.94 10.78
C CYS A 421 -45.33 -2.84 10.93
N ASP A 422 -46.07 -3.94 10.80
CA ASP A 422 -47.55 -4.02 10.83
C ASP A 422 -48.15 -3.34 12.08
N ASP A 423 -49.04 -2.37 11.85
CA ASP A 423 -49.74 -1.62 12.91
C ASP A 423 -51.26 -1.84 12.94
N GLN A 424 -51.77 -2.76 12.11
CA GLN A 424 -53.17 -3.13 11.97
C GLN A 424 -54.10 -2.02 11.42
N ASN A 425 -53.58 -0.92 10.87
CA ASN A 425 -54.37 0.12 10.21
C ASN A 425 -54.51 -0.14 8.69
N PRO A 426 -55.72 -0.42 8.17
CA PRO A 426 -55.92 -0.77 6.75
C PRO A 426 -55.77 0.42 5.78
N CYS A 427 -55.43 1.62 6.23
CA CYS A 427 -55.14 2.78 5.38
C CYS A 427 -53.66 3.21 5.39
N THR A 428 -52.78 2.45 6.03
CA THR A 428 -51.33 2.59 5.85
C THR A 428 -50.80 1.41 5.03
N TRP A 429 -49.70 1.67 4.34
CA TRP A 429 -48.83 0.66 3.75
C TRP A 429 -47.51 0.76 4.49
N GLU A 430 -47.23 -0.29 5.27
CA GLU A 430 -46.04 -0.43 6.08
C GLU A 430 -44.95 -1.01 5.19
N ASP A 431 -43.99 -0.17 4.80
CA ASP A 431 -42.77 -0.63 4.13
C ASP A 431 -41.58 -0.40 5.04
N CYS A 432 -40.60 -1.28 4.95
CA CYS A 432 -39.34 -1.10 5.65
C CYS A 432 -38.37 -0.31 4.76
N PHE A 433 -38.32 1.01 4.98
CA PHE A 433 -37.55 1.91 4.11
C PHE A 433 -36.45 2.59 4.93
N GLN A 434 -35.19 2.41 4.51
CA GLN A 434 -34.00 2.88 5.24
C GLN A 434 -34.00 2.44 6.71
N TYR A 435 -34.38 1.18 6.94
CA TYR A 435 -34.43 0.51 8.25
C TYR A 435 -35.39 1.12 9.27
N GLN A 436 -36.22 2.08 8.87
CA GLN A 436 -37.32 2.59 9.68
C GLN A 436 -38.65 2.11 9.11
N CYS A 437 -39.60 1.82 10.00
CA CYS A 437 -40.97 1.49 9.60
C CYS A 437 -41.66 2.70 8.97
N ARG A 438 -41.59 2.78 7.64
CA ARG A 438 -42.22 3.83 6.85
C ARG A 438 -43.68 3.47 6.63
N ARG A 439 -44.54 3.99 7.51
CA ARG A 439 -45.99 3.95 7.35
C ARG A 439 -46.39 5.00 6.31
N THR A 440 -46.46 4.58 5.06
CA THR A 440 -46.96 5.45 3.99
C THR A 440 -48.48 5.38 4.02
N GLN A 441 -49.15 6.46 4.41
CA GLN A 441 -50.61 6.51 4.31
C GLN A 441 -51.01 6.32 2.83
N LEU A 442 -51.82 5.31 2.57
CA LEU A 442 -52.16 4.89 1.21
C LEU A 442 -52.86 6.05 0.50
N TYR A 443 -52.32 6.47 -0.65
CA TYR A 443 -52.88 7.57 -1.42
C TYR A 443 -54.32 7.25 -1.81
N ASN A 444 -55.21 8.24 -1.65
CA ASN A 444 -56.65 8.08 -1.82
C ASN A 444 -57.30 7.07 -0.83
N CYS A 445 -56.72 6.82 0.35
CA CYS A 445 -57.34 6.03 1.44
C CYS A 445 -57.93 6.92 2.55
N CYS A 446 -59.04 6.51 3.15
CA CYS A 446 -59.78 7.31 4.15
C CYS A 446 -60.55 6.44 5.15
N VAL A 447 -60.99 7.05 6.26
CA VAL A 447 -61.87 6.39 7.26
C VAL A 447 -63.18 7.17 7.52
N GLN A 448 -63.28 8.43 7.09
CA GLN A 448 -64.50 9.25 7.13
C GLN A 448 -64.50 10.30 5.99
N ASP A 449 -65.68 10.76 5.57
CA ASP A 449 -65.84 11.68 4.42
C ASP A 449 -65.00 12.98 4.56
N SER A 450 -64.80 13.48 5.78
CA SER A 450 -64.02 14.70 6.05
C SER A 450 -62.51 14.57 5.79
N ASP A 451 -61.98 13.34 5.71
CA ASP A 451 -60.56 13.10 5.42
C ASP A 451 -60.24 13.37 3.93
N CYS A 452 -61.27 13.46 3.09
CA CYS A 452 -61.16 13.57 1.63
C CYS A 452 -61.33 15.00 1.09
N ASN A 453 -61.31 16.04 1.93
CA ASN A 453 -61.49 17.42 1.46
C ASN A 453 -60.26 17.89 0.63
N ASP A 454 -60.42 18.00 -0.69
CA ASP A 454 -59.36 18.46 -1.62
C ASP A 454 -59.26 20.00 -1.73
N ASN A 455 -60.25 20.73 -1.18
CA ASN A 455 -60.47 22.17 -1.35
C ASN A 455 -60.71 22.63 -2.81
N ASP A 456 -61.03 21.73 -3.74
CA ASP A 456 -61.46 22.07 -5.10
C ASP A 456 -62.97 22.41 -5.09
N PRO A 457 -63.39 23.63 -5.46
CA PRO A 457 -64.80 24.00 -5.55
C PRO A 457 -65.57 23.27 -6.68
N CYS A 458 -64.91 22.45 -7.52
CA CYS A 458 -65.52 21.63 -8.57
C CYS A 458 -65.88 20.19 -8.13
N THR A 459 -65.63 19.79 -6.87
CA THR A 459 -65.86 18.42 -6.36
C THR A 459 -66.73 18.38 -5.09
N THR A 460 -67.23 17.18 -4.74
CA THR A 460 -67.93 16.87 -3.49
C THR A 460 -67.38 15.58 -2.92
N ASP A 461 -66.72 15.67 -1.78
CA ASP A 461 -65.85 14.59 -1.32
C ASP A 461 -66.56 13.57 -0.42
N ARG A 462 -66.26 12.29 -0.65
CA ARG A 462 -66.78 11.17 0.13
C ARG A 462 -65.77 10.05 0.30
N CYS A 463 -65.86 9.36 1.43
CA CYS A 463 -65.08 8.17 1.73
C CYS A 463 -65.91 6.91 1.46
N ILE A 464 -65.50 6.09 0.49
CA ILE A 464 -66.26 4.89 0.07
C ILE A 464 -65.32 3.69 -0.01
N MET A 465 -65.60 2.66 0.81
CA MET A 465 -64.77 1.44 0.92
C MET A 465 -63.30 1.75 1.22
N ASN A 466 -63.09 2.59 2.23
CA ASN A 466 -61.79 3.11 2.65
C ASN A 466 -61.04 3.88 1.56
N ALA A 467 -61.70 4.36 0.50
CA ALA A 467 -61.06 5.17 -0.54
C ALA A 467 -61.77 6.51 -0.79
N CYS A 468 -60.99 7.59 -0.95
CA CYS A 468 -61.54 8.90 -1.27
C CYS A 468 -62.16 8.93 -2.67
N ARG A 469 -63.26 9.68 -2.79
CA ARG A 469 -64.04 9.86 -3.99
C ARG A 469 -64.51 11.31 -4.06
N HIS A 470 -63.77 12.09 -4.83
CA HIS A 470 -64.08 13.47 -5.18
C HIS A 470 -65.12 13.44 -6.31
N LEU A 471 -66.40 13.60 -5.95
CA LEU A 471 -67.52 13.47 -6.90
C LEU A 471 -67.80 14.82 -7.57
N PHE A 472 -67.50 14.93 -8.85
CA PHE A 472 -67.55 16.18 -9.62
C PHE A 472 -68.93 16.87 -9.61
N ASP A 473 -68.98 18.18 -9.27
CA ASP A 473 -70.16 19.02 -9.49
C ASP A 473 -70.13 19.56 -10.92
N SER A 474 -71.13 19.14 -11.69
CA SER A 474 -71.27 19.35 -13.14
C SER A 474 -71.41 20.82 -13.64
N THR A 475 -71.10 21.84 -12.83
CA THR A 475 -71.50 23.22 -13.11
C THR A 475 -70.41 24.30 -13.26
N THR A 476 -69.13 24.12 -12.84
CA THR A 476 -68.21 25.29 -12.76
C THR A 476 -66.69 25.09 -13.02
N CYS A 477 -66.23 24.31 -14.00
CA CYS A 477 -64.80 24.27 -14.37
C CYS A 477 -64.56 24.45 -15.90
N CYS A 478 -63.55 25.26 -16.27
CA CYS A 478 -63.17 25.68 -17.64
C CYS A 478 -64.27 26.40 -18.46
N VAL A 479 -64.27 27.75 -18.44
CA VAL A 479 -65.35 28.55 -19.05
C VAL A 479 -65.06 29.13 -20.45
N SER A 480 -63.79 29.32 -20.84
CA SER A 480 -63.38 29.76 -22.19
C SER A 480 -61.87 29.68 -22.38
N ASP A 481 -61.38 29.68 -23.63
CA ASP A 481 -59.95 29.74 -23.97
C ASP A 481 -59.26 30.97 -23.32
N ALA A 482 -59.92 32.14 -23.33
CA ALA A 482 -59.41 33.35 -22.69
C ALA A 482 -59.30 33.26 -21.16
N TRP A 483 -60.04 32.34 -20.52
CA TRP A 483 -59.88 32.06 -19.08
C TRP A 483 -58.66 31.17 -18.84
N CYS A 484 -58.41 30.20 -19.71
CA CYS A 484 -57.22 29.36 -19.66
C CYS A 484 -55.95 30.19 -19.89
N ALA A 485 -55.90 31.02 -20.94
CA ALA A 485 -54.80 31.95 -21.27
C ALA A 485 -54.65 33.14 -20.28
N THR A 486 -55.13 33.00 -19.05
CA THR A 486 -54.95 33.97 -17.95
C THR A 486 -54.75 33.27 -16.61
N ASN A 487 -55.35 32.10 -16.41
CA ASN A 487 -55.30 31.36 -15.14
C ASN A 487 -54.50 30.04 -15.23
N ALA A 488 -54.05 29.66 -16.43
CA ALA A 488 -53.28 28.43 -16.71
C ALA A 488 -52.18 28.67 -17.78
N ASP A 489 -51.74 29.92 -17.96
CA ASP A 489 -50.68 30.33 -18.89
C ASP A 489 -49.31 29.79 -18.43
N ASP A 490 -48.77 28.83 -19.17
CA ASP A 490 -47.45 28.20 -18.92
C ASP A 490 -46.28 29.05 -19.43
N HIS A 491 -46.56 30.22 -20.04
CA HIS A 491 -45.62 31.12 -20.69
C HIS A 491 -44.82 30.48 -21.84
N ASN A 492 -45.26 29.33 -22.37
CA ASN A 492 -44.59 28.64 -23.46
C ASN A 492 -44.99 29.26 -24.82
N PRO A 493 -44.05 29.85 -25.58
CA PRO A 493 -44.36 30.48 -26.87
C PRO A 493 -44.89 29.49 -27.92
N CYS A 494 -44.70 28.18 -27.75
CA CYS A 494 -45.12 27.14 -28.69
C CYS A 494 -46.54 26.58 -28.48
N THR A 495 -47.24 26.91 -27.39
CA THR A 495 -48.59 26.40 -27.05
C THR A 495 -49.63 27.52 -26.93
N ASP A 496 -50.91 27.19 -27.14
CA ASP A 496 -52.07 28.02 -26.78
C ASP A 496 -52.89 27.30 -25.69
N GLU A 497 -53.31 27.99 -24.64
CA GLU A 497 -54.10 27.42 -23.55
C GLU A 497 -55.58 27.44 -23.94
N LYS A 498 -56.13 26.28 -24.33
CA LYS A 498 -57.51 26.18 -24.85
C LYS A 498 -58.40 25.35 -23.96
N CYS A 499 -59.66 25.77 -23.87
CA CYS A 499 -60.67 25.12 -23.04
C CYS A 499 -61.35 23.99 -23.80
N LEU A 500 -60.67 22.85 -23.92
CA LEU A 500 -61.10 21.71 -24.72
C LEU A 500 -61.87 20.68 -23.88
N TYR A 501 -62.70 19.87 -24.56
CA TYR A 501 -63.41 18.77 -23.92
C TYR A 501 -62.49 17.54 -23.87
N ASP A 502 -62.24 17.02 -22.67
CA ASP A 502 -61.49 15.80 -22.46
C ASP A 502 -62.45 14.59 -22.40
N PRO A 503 -62.41 13.67 -23.38
CA PRO A 503 -63.29 12.51 -23.41
C PRO A 503 -62.93 11.42 -22.39
N GLN A 504 -61.78 11.49 -21.71
CA GLN A 504 -61.40 10.53 -20.66
C GLN A 504 -62.05 10.88 -19.32
N VAL A 505 -62.10 12.18 -18.97
CA VAL A 505 -62.73 12.67 -17.72
C VAL A 505 -64.15 13.22 -17.91
N GLY A 506 -64.60 13.43 -19.15
CA GLY A 506 -65.99 13.80 -19.48
C GLY A 506 -66.35 15.27 -19.22
N ILE A 507 -65.35 16.14 -19.05
CA ILE A 507 -65.48 17.55 -18.71
C ILE A 507 -64.63 18.43 -19.63
N ARG A 508 -64.74 19.75 -19.52
CA ARG A 508 -63.79 20.67 -20.18
C ARG A 508 -62.62 21.00 -19.26
N THR A 509 -61.42 20.95 -19.81
CA THR A 509 -60.15 21.27 -19.13
C THR A 509 -59.36 22.28 -19.95
N CYS A 510 -58.50 23.06 -19.28
CA CYS A 510 -57.49 23.84 -19.99
C CYS A 510 -56.42 22.87 -20.48
N GLN A 511 -56.15 22.90 -21.79
CA GLN A 511 -55.19 22.03 -22.46
C GLN A 511 -54.23 22.88 -23.28
N HIS A 512 -52.95 22.51 -23.26
CA HIS A 512 -51.88 23.18 -23.99
C HIS A 512 -51.87 22.68 -25.44
N VAL A 513 -52.32 23.52 -26.37
CA VAL A 513 -52.50 23.15 -27.78
C VAL A 513 -51.36 23.72 -28.63
N TYR A 514 -50.53 22.84 -29.21
CA TYR A 514 -49.38 23.26 -30.01
C TYR A 514 -49.75 24.17 -31.19
N LYS A 515 -49.02 25.28 -31.32
CA LYS A 515 -49.08 26.19 -32.47
C LYS A 515 -48.44 25.53 -33.69
N SER A 516 -49.05 25.70 -34.87
CA SER A 516 -48.49 25.17 -36.13
C SER A 516 -47.14 25.82 -36.50
N PHE A 517 -46.97 27.07 -36.11
CA PHE A 517 -45.76 27.87 -36.22
C PHE A 517 -45.35 28.34 -34.81
N CYS A 518 -44.27 27.78 -34.27
CA CYS A 518 -43.61 28.32 -33.07
C CYS A 518 -42.38 29.11 -33.51
N SER A 519 -42.24 30.32 -32.96
CA SER A 519 -41.09 31.19 -33.12
C SER A 519 -40.66 31.71 -31.74
N VAL A 520 -39.36 31.62 -31.46
CA VAL A 520 -38.74 32.01 -30.17
C VAL A 520 -37.66 33.05 -30.45
N GLN A 521 -37.45 34.03 -29.57
CA GLN A 521 -36.42 35.06 -29.76
C GLN A 521 -35.04 34.55 -29.31
N CYS A 522 -33.96 35.09 -29.88
CA CYS A 522 -32.63 35.04 -29.28
C CYS A 522 -32.60 35.81 -27.93
N PRO A 523 -31.80 35.42 -26.92
CA PRO A 523 -31.10 34.14 -26.83
C PRO A 523 -32.10 32.99 -26.69
N TYR A 524 -31.88 31.95 -27.49
CA TYR A 524 -32.58 30.68 -27.42
C TYR A 524 -31.69 29.70 -26.64
N GLU A 525 -32.24 29.05 -25.62
CA GLU A 525 -31.59 27.99 -24.85
C GLU A 525 -32.56 26.81 -24.75
N GLN A 526 -32.05 25.59 -24.93
CA GLN A 526 -32.85 24.37 -24.80
C GLN A 526 -32.04 23.23 -24.19
N ASN A 527 -32.41 22.85 -22.96
CA ASN A 527 -31.85 21.75 -22.18
C ASN A 527 -32.87 20.61 -21.91
N PHE A 528 -34.03 20.64 -22.59
CA PHE A 528 -35.09 19.62 -22.62
C PHE A 528 -35.69 19.13 -21.28
N ASN A 529 -35.23 19.62 -20.13
CA ASN A 529 -35.59 19.12 -18.80
C ASN A 529 -37.08 19.20 -18.49
N ALA A 530 -37.69 20.33 -18.81
CA ALA A 530 -39.13 20.55 -18.69
C ALA A 530 -39.95 19.90 -19.82
N ALA A 531 -39.30 19.34 -20.86
CA ALA A 531 -39.98 18.78 -22.02
C ALA A 531 -40.33 17.30 -21.83
N SER A 532 -41.51 16.92 -22.32
CA SER A 532 -42.01 15.54 -22.38
C SER A 532 -41.96 14.98 -23.81
N ASN A 533 -41.87 15.86 -24.81
CA ASN A 533 -41.72 15.53 -26.23
C ASN A 533 -41.19 16.75 -27.01
N PHE A 534 -40.77 16.53 -28.26
CA PHE A 534 -40.25 17.61 -29.13
C PHE A 534 -41.29 18.71 -29.43
N GLN A 535 -42.58 18.37 -29.49
CA GLN A 535 -43.63 19.31 -29.86
C GLN A 535 -43.85 20.41 -28.81
N GLU A 536 -43.68 20.09 -27.52
CA GLU A 536 -43.74 21.06 -26.41
C GLU A 536 -42.70 22.18 -26.54
N VAL A 537 -41.50 21.85 -27.02
CA VAL A 537 -40.40 22.80 -27.25
C VAL A 537 -40.36 23.33 -28.69
N GLY A 538 -41.37 23.01 -29.50
CA GLY A 538 -41.49 23.44 -30.90
C GLY A 538 -40.54 22.74 -31.89
N TRP A 539 -39.77 21.76 -31.43
CA TRP A 539 -38.87 20.95 -32.24
C TRP A 539 -39.64 20.00 -33.17
N LYS A 540 -39.06 19.69 -34.34
CA LYS A 540 -39.70 18.90 -35.39
C LYS A 540 -38.73 17.92 -36.01
N VAL A 541 -39.19 16.69 -36.24
CA VAL A 541 -38.42 15.66 -36.93
C VAL A 541 -38.94 15.47 -38.36
N TYR A 542 -38.04 15.47 -39.34
CA TYR A 542 -38.28 15.26 -40.77
C TYR A 542 -37.45 14.09 -41.31
N ASP A 543 -38.03 13.32 -42.22
CA ASP A 543 -37.40 12.16 -42.85
C ASP A 543 -37.26 12.35 -44.37
N PHE A 544 -36.13 11.93 -44.94
CA PHE A 544 -35.81 12.05 -46.37
C PHE A 544 -35.87 10.70 -47.07
N GLY A 545 -37.06 10.07 -47.05
CA GLY A 545 -37.33 8.79 -47.71
C GLY A 545 -37.05 7.54 -46.87
N THR A 546 -36.52 7.70 -45.66
CA THR A 546 -36.24 6.63 -44.70
C THR A 546 -37.11 6.87 -43.46
N ASN A 547 -38.01 5.95 -43.08
CA ASN A 547 -38.95 6.12 -41.95
C ASN A 547 -38.23 5.99 -40.59
N ALA A 548 -37.34 6.93 -40.32
CA ALA A 548 -36.40 6.94 -39.21
C ALA A 548 -36.83 7.88 -38.07
N LYS A 549 -37.82 8.74 -38.31
CA LYS A 549 -38.38 9.69 -37.35
C LYS A 549 -38.67 9.11 -35.96
N ASN A 550 -39.16 7.88 -35.90
CA ASN A 550 -39.54 7.21 -34.65
C ASN A 550 -38.34 6.80 -33.77
N ASN A 551 -37.11 7.03 -34.22
CA ASN A 551 -35.88 6.72 -33.48
C ASN A 551 -35.32 7.95 -32.75
N TRP A 552 -35.79 9.15 -33.11
CA TRP A 552 -35.56 10.36 -32.32
C TRP A 552 -36.52 10.38 -31.13
N HIS A 553 -35.98 10.56 -29.93
CA HIS A 553 -36.75 10.69 -28.70
C HIS A 553 -36.04 11.61 -27.70
N LEU A 554 -36.77 12.07 -26.69
CA LEU A 554 -36.18 12.65 -25.49
C LEU A 554 -36.00 11.53 -24.47
N THR A 555 -34.92 11.57 -23.70
CA THR A 555 -34.70 10.62 -22.60
C THR A 555 -35.45 11.03 -21.33
N GLU A 556 -35.59 10.11 -20.38
CA GLU A 556 -36.10 10.41 -19.04
C GLU A 556 -34.97 10.87 -18.09
N THR A 557 -33.74 10.39 -18.32
CA THR A 557 -32.50 10.76 -17.63
C THR A 557 -31.32 10.76 -18.61
N GLY A 558 -30.21 11.43 -18.26
CA GLY A 558 -29.13 11.77 -19.18
C GLY A 558 -27.83 11.00 -19.01
N SER A 559 -27.02 11.01 -20.07
CA SER A 559 -25.58 10.73 -20.01
C SER A 559 -24.70 11.93 -20.40
N LEU A 560 -25.31 13.05 -20.81
CA LEU A 560 -24.65 14.34 -21.08
C LEU A 560 -24.88 15.37 -19.95
N GLY A 561 -25.44 14.90 -18.84
CA GLY A 561 -25.86 15.66 -17.66
C GLY A 561 -26.83 14.82 -16.80
N PRO A 562 -27.23 15.28 -15.61
CA PRO A 562 -28.20 14.61 -14.73
C PRO A 562 -29.66 14.71 -15.25
N ASP A 563 -29.83 15.02 -16.53
CA ASP A 563 -30.97 15.77 -17.05
C ASP A 563 -31.33 15.27 -18.48
N LYS A 564 -32.42 15.76 -19.09
CA LYS A 564 -32.99 15.15 -20.31
C LYS A 564 -32.31 15.67 -21.56
N HIS A 565 -32.07 14.80 -22.53
CA HIS A 565 -31.44 15.18 -23.80
C HIS A 565 -32.12 14.54 -25.02
N VAL A 566 -31.73 14.97 -26.22
CA VAL A 566 -32.15 14.37 -27.50
C VAL A 566 -31.33 13.13 -27.76
N LEU A 567 -32.00 11.98 -27.92
CA LEU A 567 -31.37 10.71 -28.27
C LEU A 567 -31.88 10.19 -29.63
N PHE A 568 -30.94 9.76 -30.46
CA PHE A 568 -31.18 8.97 -31.66
C PHE A 568 -30.47 7.61 -31.52
N THR A 569 -31.21 6.50 -31.72
CA THR A 569 -30.70 5.12 -31.70
C THR A 569 -31.04 4.42 -33.01
N TRP A 570 -30.22 3.50 -33.54
CA TRP A 570 -30.54 2.88 -34.85
C TRP A 570 -30.06 1.44 -34.97
N ASN A 571 -31.02 0.52 -34.78
CA ASN A 571 -30.86 -0.94 -34.90
C ASN A 571 -31.72 -1.63 -36.01
N PRO A 572 -31.80 -1.11 -37.25
CA PRO A 572 -32.21 -1.90 -38.41
C PRO A 572 -31.08 -2.02 -39.46
N THR A 573 -30.88 -3.25 -39.95
CA THR A 573 -29.62 -3.68 -40.56
C THR A 573 -29.51 -3.53 -42.09
N THR A 574 -30.55 -3.00 -42.76
CA THR A 574 -30.69 -3.09 -44.23
C THR A 574 -31.12 -1.80 -44.94
N VAL A 575 -31.30 -0.70 -44.22
CA VAL A 575 -31.81 0.57 -44.78
C VAL A 575 -30.80 1.68 -44.49
N LEU A 576 -30.49 2.51 -45.49
CA LEU A 576 -29.81 3.79 -45.28
C LEU A 576 -30.68 4.66 -44.36
N VAL A 577 -30.08 5.58 -43.61
CA VAL A 577 -30.82 6.55 -42.81
C VAL A 577 -30.50 7.98 -43.23
N LYS A 578 -31.56 8.76 -43.42
CA LYS A 578 -31.49 10.21 -43.69
C LYS A 578 -32.67 10.91 -43.00
N SER A 579 -32.38 11.51 -41.85
CA SER A 579 -33.36 12.11 -40.95
C SER A 579 -32.75 13.33 -40.26
N VAL A 580 -33.59 14.31 -39.91
CA VAL A 580 -33.17 15.53 -39.21
C VAL A 580 -34.15 15.88 -38.09
N ASN A 581 -33.61 16.21 -36.92
CA ASN A 581 -34.35 16.83 -35.84
C ASN A 581 -34.00 18.31 -35.77
N VAL A 582 -35.01 19.19 -35.79
CA VAL A 582 -34.82 20.64 -35.99
C VAL A 582 -35.43 21.46 -34.87
N THR A 583 -34.81 22.60 -34.59
CA THR A 583 -35.33 23.64 -33.69
C THR A 583 -36.67 24.23 -34.20
N PRO A 584 -37.45 24.90 -33.33
CA PRO A 584 -38.43 25.90 -33.78
C PRO A 584 -37.75 26.99 -34.63
N PHE A 585 -38.55 27.90 -35.19
CA PHE A 585 -38.01 29.13 -35.77
C PHE A 585 -37.40 29.98 -34.65
N VAL A 586 -36.16 30.40 -34.82
CA VAL A 586 -35.48 31.31 -33.89
C VAL A 586 -35.33 32.66 -34.58
N ASP A 587 -35.88 33.69 -33.96
CA ASP A 587 -35.73 35.08 -34.43
C ASP A 587 -34.57 35.73 -33.69
N CYS A 588 -33.46 35.90 -34.42
CA CYS A 588 -32.25 36.54 -33.93
C CYS A 588 -32.01 37.91 -34.59
N SER A 589 -33.07 38.55 -35.10
CA SER A 589 -32.99 39.94 -35.57
C SER A 589 -32.66 40.91 -34.42
N ASN A 590 -33.10 40.60 -33.19
CA ASN A 590 -32.78 41.38 -31.99
C ASN A 590 -31.28 41.37 -31.63
N ALA A 591 -30.57 40.26 -31.89
CA ALA A 591 -29.12 40.13 -31.66
C ALA A 591 -28.30 41.16 -32.46
N GLN A 592 -28.82 41.69 -33.58
CA GLN A 592 -28.19 42.78 -34.32
C GLN A 592 -28.25 44.11 -33.55
N ALA A 593 -29.38 44.39 -32.92
CA ALA A 593 -29.64 45.63 -32.18
C ALA A 593 -29.05 45.64 -30.76
N ASP A 594 -28.62 44.47 -30.27
CA ASP A 594 -28.05 44.30 -28.93
C ASP A 594 -26.84 45.22 -28.69
N ALA A 595 -26.86 45.93 -27.55
CA ALA A 595 -25.80 46.83 -27.14
C ALA A 595 -24.55 46.06 -26.65
N TYR A 596 -24.72 44.87 -26.10
CA TYR A 596 -23.64 44.02 -25.56
C TYR A 596 -23.04 43.09 -26.62
N ASN A 597 -23.47 43.20 -27.88
CA ASN A 597 -22.87 42.51 -29.03
C ASN A 597 -22.05 43.49 -29.89
N PRO A 598 -20.82 43.88 -29.47
CA PRO A 598 -19.98 44.81 -30.23
C PRO A 598 -19.44 44.19 -31.52
N LEU A 599 -19.22 42.87 -31.55
CA LEU A 599 -18.70 42.14 -32.71
C LEU A 599 -19.75 41.97 -33.83
N LYS A 600 -21.04 42.12 -33.49
CA LYS A 600 -22.17 41.85 -34.39
C LYS A 600 -22.11 40.44 -34.96
N THR A 601 -21.90 39.48 -34.07
CA THR A 601 -21.92 38.03 -34.29
C THR A 601 -23.17 37.41 -33.66
N ALA A 602 -23.50 36.19 -34.08
CA ALA A 602 -24.37 35.30 -33.33
C ALA A 602 -23.78 33.90 -33.47
N THR A 603 -23.90 33.10 -32.42
CA THR A 603 -23.25 31.78 -32.33
C THR A 603 -24.28 30.73 -31.98
N LEU A 604 -24.15 29.56 -32.63
CA LEU A 604 -24.81 28.32 -32.26
C LEU A 604 -23.84 27.52 -31.39
N GLN A 605 -24.30 27.03 -30.24
CA GLN A 605 -23.56 26.14 -29.35
C GLN A 605 -24.45 24.95 -28.96
N TRP A 606 -23.86 23.77 -28.79
CA TRP A 606 -24.54 22.56 -28.29
C TRP A 606 -23.54 21.58 -27.69
N ARG A 607 -24.02 20.67 -26.85
CA ARG A 607 -23.27 19.50 -26.37
C ARG A 607 -23.69 18.26 -27.15
N MET A 608 -22.78 17.32 -27.40
CA MET A 608 -23.15 16.01 -27.97
C MET A 608 -22.15 14.90 -27.64
N ALA A 609 -22.61 13.65 -27.73
CA ALA A 609 -21.78 12.44 -27.74
C ALA A 609 -22.28 11.44 -28.78
N TYR A 610 -21.41 10.55 -29.26
CA TYR A 610 -21.77 9.52 -30.23
C TYR A 610 -21.09 8.18 -29.93
N LYS A 611 -21.85 7.09 -29.92
CA LYS A 611 -21.35 5.71 -29.76
C LYS A 611 -21.71 4.82 -30.95
N HIS A 612 -20.70 4.12 -31.46
CA HIS A 612 -20.88 3.00 -32.36
C HIS A 612 -21.45 1.79 -31.60
N TYR A 613 -22.27 1.01 -32.29
CA TYR A 613 -22.61 -0.33 -31.83
C TYR A 613 -21.47 -1.34 -32.10
N GLN A 614 -20.67 -1.11 -33.16
CA GLN A 614 -19.45 -1.85 -33.48
C GLN A 614 -18.41 -0.87 -34.05
N GLN A 615 -17.19 -0.88 -33.47
CA GLN A 615 -16.10 0.02 -33.89
C GLN A 615 -15.61 -0.29 -35.32
N GLY A 616 -15.14 0.75 -36.04
CA GLY A 616 -14.61 0.63 -37.40
C GLY A 616 -15.61 0.85 -38.53
N GLN A 617 -16.83 1.30 -38.24
CA GLN A 617 -17.87 1.58 -39.23
C GLN A 617 -18.09 3.09 -39.43
N GLN A 618 -17.91 3.60 -40.65
CA GLN A 618 -18.09 5.04 -40.90
C GLN A 618 -19.55 5.52 -40.81
N VAL A 619 -19.79 6.50 -39.93
CA VAL A 619 -21.00 7.34 -39.88
C VAL A 619 -20.69 8.76 -40.39
N THR A 620 -21.69 9.52 -40.83
CA THR A 620 -21.56 10.97 -41.03
C THR A 620 -22.68 11.71 -40.29
N LEU A 621 -22.28 12.65 -39.44
CA LEU A 621 -23.15 13.50 -38.63
C LEU A 621 -23.02 14.93 -39.11
N LYS A 622 -24.12 15.68 -39.15
CA LYS A 622 -24.17 17.06 -39.64
C LYS A 622 -25.06 17.94 -38.75
N VAL A 623 -24.68 19.20 -38.64
CA VAL A 623 -25.55 20.27 -38.13
C VAL A 623 -25.73 21.30 -39.23
N VAL A 624 -26.97 21.59 -39.60
CA VAL A 624 -27.34 22.40 -40.76
C VAL A 624 -28.18 23.60 -40.34
N GLY A 625 -27.80 24.80 -40.77
CA GLY A 625 -28.55 26.04 -40.58
C GLY A 625 -29.28 26.48 -41.85
N THR A 626 -30.53 26.92 -41.70
CA THR A 626 -31.36 27.39 -42.82
C THR A 626 -32.32 28.50 -42.37
N ASP A 627 -32.72 29.37 -43.28
CA ASP A 627 -33.75 30.41 -43.12
C ASP A 627 -34.98 30.17 -44.02
N SER A 628 -34.96 29.06 -44.78
CA SER A 628 -35.97 28.70 -45.79
C SER A 628 -36.69 27.38 -45.50
N GLY A 629 -36.20 26.59 -44.53
CA GLY A 629 -36.66 25.23 -44.24
C GLY A 629 -36.09 24.16 -45.18
N ASP A 630 -35.16 24.51 -46.09
CA ASP A 630 -34.35 23.53 -46.81
C ASP A 630 -33.18 23.05 -45.93
N TYR A 631 -33.21 21.78 -45.54
CA TYR A 631 -32.17 21.13 -44.74
C TYR A 631 -31.22 20.24 -45.59
N GLU A 632 -31.56 19.93 -46.84
CA GLU A 632 -30.67 19.17 -47.74
C GLU A 632 -29.71 20.12 -48.49
N GLY A 633 -30.20 21.30 -48.91
CA GLY A 633 -29.42 22.39 -49.49
C GLY A 633 -29.02 23.48 -48.49
N GLY A 634 -29.35 23.32 -47.21
CA GLY A 634 -29.01 24.26 -46.13
C GLY A 634 -27.51 24.42 -45.89
N THR A 635 -27.12 25.41 -45.09
CA THR A 635 -25.70 25.65 -44.80
C THR A 635 -25.20 24.67 -43.75
N VAL A 636 -24.26 23.80 -44.10
CA VAL A 636 -23.59 22.93 -43.13
C VAL A 636 -22.77 23.81 -42.18
N LEU A 637 -23.20 23.86 -40.92
CA LEU A 637 -22.54 24.57 -39.82
C LEU A 637 -21.43 23.73 -39.20
N TRP A 638 -21.66 22.41 -39.10
CA TRP A 638 -20.68 21.44 -38.63
C TRP A 638 -20.92 20.08 -39.30
N GLN A 639 -19.86 19.32 -39.52
CA GLN A 639 -19.90 17.96 -40.04
C GLN A 639 -18.71 17.16 -39.52
N THR A 640 -18.92 15.88 -39.21
CA THR A 640 -17.83 14.90 -39.10
C THR A 640 -18.16 13.59 -39.82
N THR A 641 -17.13 12.85 -40.20
CA THR A 641 -17.22 11.46 -40.66
C THR A 641 -16.23 10.65 -39.84
N THR A 642 -16.71 9.70 -39.05
CA THR A 642 -15.90 8.95 -38.06
C THR A 642 -16.23 7.46 -38.09
N ASP A 643 -15.24 6.63 -37.77
CA ASP A 643 -15.33 5.19 -37.49
C ASP A 643 -15.02 4.84 -36.02
N LYS A 644 -14.83 5.88 -35.19
CA LYS A 644 -14.61 5.84 -33.73
C LYS A 644 -15.62 6.70 -32.99
N ASP A 645 -15.92 6.31 -31.76
CA ASP A 645 -16.83 7.04 -30.88
C ASP A 645 -16.39 8.50 -30.71
N ILE A 646 -17.38 9.38 -30.56
CA ILE A 646 -17.15 10.79 -30.23
C ILE A 646 -17.51 10.91 -28.75
N GLU A 647 -16.50 11.19 -27.93
CA GLU A 647 -16.69 11.48 -26.51
C GLU A 647 -17.63 12.71 -26.34
N TYR A 648 -18.27 12.81 -25.18
CA TYR A 648 -19.10 13.97 -24.84
C TYR A 648 -18.28 15.26 -24.94
N ASP A 649 -18.73 16.23 -25.73
CA ASP A 649 -18.00 17.49 -25.91
C ASP A 649 -18.91 18.67 -26.28
N LEU A 650 -18.38 19.88 -26.10
CA LEU A 650 -19.03 21.15 -26.40
C LEU A 650 -18.62 21.68 -27.78
N TYR A 651 -19.60 21.96 -28.64
CA TYR A 651 -19.38 22.47 -29.98
C TYR A 651 -19.94 23.88 -30.13
N SER A 652 -19.17 24.77 -30.75
CA SER A 652 -19.55 26.18 -30.98
C SER A 652 -19.25 26.59 -32.42
N VAL A 653 -20.23 27.19 -33.11
CA VAL A 653 -20.12 27.66 -34.50
C VAL A 653 -20.72 29.05 -34.64
N GLN A 654 -19.88 30.03 -35.03
CA GLN A 654 -20.36 31.35 -35.41
C GLN A 654 -21.24 31.26 -36.66
N LEU A 655 -22.45 31.80 -36.59
CA LEU A 655 -23.40 31.74 -37.69
C LEU A 655 -22.93 32.62 -38.87
N PRO A 656 -23.06 32.13 -40.11
CA PRO A 656 -22.66 32.87 -41.31
C PRO A 656 -23.55 34.11 -41.52
N SER A 657 -23.09 35.03 -42.35
CA SER A 657 -23.68 36.38 -42.49
C SER A 657 -25.14 36.42 -42.92
N HIS A 658 -25.65 35.39 -43.61
CA HIS A 658 -27.07 35.26 -43.99
C HIS A 658 -27.95 34.66 -42.89
N LEU A 659 -27.38 33.93 -41.93
CA LEU A 659 -28.14 33.27 -40.85
C LEU A 659 -28.11 34.04 -39.54
N LYS A 660 -26.99 34.69 -39.20
CA LYS A 660 -26.72 35.22 -37.84
C LYS A 660 -27.72 36.26 -37.29
N PHE A 661 -28.50 36.91 -38.16
CA PHE A 661 -29.57 37.85 -37.77
C PHE A 661 -30.89 37.54 -38.49
N SER A 662 -31.09 36.29 -38.93
CA SER A 662 -32.34 35.87 -39.54
C SER A 662 -33.46 35.85 -38.50
N ASN A 663 -34.66 36.26 -38.93
CA ASN A 663 -35.89 36.12 -38.15
C ASN A 663 -36.62 34.79 -38.40
N LEU A 664 -36.02 33.91 -39.20
CA LEU A 664 -36.55 32.60 -39.63
C LEU A 664 -35.50 31.49 -39.46
N LEU A 665 -34.48 31.68 -38.61
CA LEU A 665 -33.41 30.71 -38.43
C LEU A 665 -33.97 29.38 -37.91
N GLN A 666 -33.55 28.27 -38.52
CA GLN A 666 -33.71 26.93 -37.97
C GLN A 666 -32.37 26.21 -38.03
N VAL A 667 -32.10 25.40 -37.00
CA VAL A 667 -30.94 24.52 -36.92
C VAL A 667 -31.43 23.08 -36.90
N GLY A 668 -30.83 22.23 -37.72
CA GLY A 668 -31.16 20.82 -37.87
C GLY A 668 -29.97 19.91 -37.59
N PHE A 669 -30.15 18.99 -36.64
CA PHE A 669 -29.24 17.90 -36.34
C PHE A 669 -29.58 16.70 -37.23
N MET A 670 -28.71 16.42 -38.19
CA MET A 670 -28.97 15.55 -39.33
C MET A 670 -28.03 14.36 -39.34
N ILE A 671 -28.61 13.16 -39.45
CA ILE A 671 -27.88 11.94 -39.77
C ILE A 671 -28.04 11.63 -41.25
N GLU A 672 -26.94 11.31 -41.94
CA GLU A 672 -26.94 10.91 -43.35
C GLU A 672 -25.89 9.83 -43.60
N THR A 673 -26.32 8.63 -44.04
CA THR A 673 -25.44 7.47 -44.21
C THR A 673 -25.35 7.01 -45.66
N ASN A 674 -24.13 6.69 -46.10
CA ASN A 674 -23.87 6.14 -47.44
C ASN A 674 -23.86 4.60 -47.50
N SER A 675 -23.99 3.93 -46.35
CA SER A 675 -24.03 2.47 -46.18
C SER A 675 -24.97 2.09 -45.02
N THR A 676 -25.29 0.81 -44.87
CA THR A 676 -25.98 0.28 -43.68
C THR A 676 -25.12 0.46 -42.44
N ILE A 677 -25.66 1.03 -41.36
CA ILE A 677 -24.93 1.21 -40.09
C ILE A 677 -25.64 0.61 -38.89
N TYR A 678 -24.87 0.26 -37.85
CA TYR A 678 -25.34 0.01 -36.50
C TYR A 678 -24.86 1.17 -35.59
N LEU A 679 -25.81 1.94 -35.06
CA LEU A 679 -25.56 3.09 -34.21
C LEU A 679 -26.22 2.83 -32.87
N ASP A 680 -25.41 2.85 -31.81
CA ASP A 680 -25.89 2.64 -30.44
C ASP A 680 -26.63 3.90 -29.97
N SER A 681 -25.94 5.03 -29.89
CA SER A 681 -26.54 6.31 -29.54
C SER A 681 -25.85 7.51 -30.21
N TRP A 682 -26.65 8.48 -30.65
CA TRP A 682 -26.23 9.87 -30.87
C TRP A 682 -27.05 10.75 -29.93
N GLN A 683 -26.35 11.44 -29.04
CA GLN A 683 -26.93 12.26 -27.97
C GLN A 683 -26.61 13.72 -28.23
N ILE A 684 -27.60 14.61 -28.13
CA ILE A 684 -27.47 16.07 -28.35
C ILE A 684 -28.20 16.79 -27.22
N ASP A 685 -27.58 17.82 -26.66
CA ASP A 685 -28.13 18.58 -25.55
C ASP A 685 -27.70 20.05 -25.55
N ASP A 686 -28.25 20.84 -24.62
CA ASP A 686 -27.81 22.19 -24.28
C ASP A 686 -27.65 23.10 -25.50
N VAL A 687 -28.70 23.12 -26.35
CA VAL A 687 -28.66 23.83 -27.63
C VAL A 687 -28.94 25.31 -27.39
N ARG A 688 -27.94 26.15 -27.65
CA ARG A 688 -27.96 27.60 -27.43
C ARG A 688 -27.73 28.36 -28.74
N ILE A 689 -28.54 29.40 -29.00
CA ILE A 689 -28.36 30.33 -30.11
C ILE A 689 -28.52 31.74 -29.57
N ALA A 690 -27.45 32.54 -29.60
CA ALA A 690 -27.45 33.88 -29.02
C ALA A 690 -26.52 34.85 -29.74
N ALA A 691 -26.55 36.11 -29.30
CA ALA A 691 -25.63 37.15 -29.72
C ALA A 691 -24.22 36.89 -29.16
N GLY A 692 -23.18 37.30 -29.88
CA GLY A 692 -21.79 37.26 -29.40
C GLY A 692 -21.01 35.99 -29.72
N VAL A 693 -19.91 35.73 -29.00
CA VAL A 693 -19.11 34.49 -29.06
C VAL A 693 -18.75 33.98 -27.65
N PRO A 694 -18.45 32.68 -27.45
CA PRO A 694 -18.03 32.17 -26.15
C PRO A 694 -16.67 32.74 -25.71
N ASN A 695 -16.44 32.75 -24.40
CA ASN A 695 -15.11 33.02 -23.83
C ASN A 695 -14.11 31.89 -24.19
N GLU A 696 -12.83 32.23 -24.31
CA GLU A 696 -11.74 31.33 -24.71
C GLU A 696 -10.74 31.15 -23.56
N VAL A 697 -10.38 29.90 -23.22
CA VAL A 697 -9.27 29.63 -22.29
C VAL A 697 -7.95 29.91 -23.00
N MET A 698 -7.22 30.94 -22.56
CA MET A 698 -5.90 31.25 -23.12
C MET A 698 -4.82 30.34 -22.55
N LYS A 699 -4.83 30.19 -21.22
CA LYS A 699 -3.73 29.59 -20.47
C LYS A 699 -4.21 29.08 -19.12
N VAL A 700 -3.71 27.94 -18.70
CA VAL A 700 -3.86 27.43 -17.33
C VAL A 700 -2.48 27.37 -16.70
N LYS A 701 -2.34 27.85 -15.46
CA LYS A 701 -1.15 27.69 -14.64
C LYS A 701 -1.49 26.80 -13.45
N LEU A 702 -0.61 25.86 -13.16
CA LEU A 702 -0.76 24.93 -12.04
C LEU A 702 0.23 25.31 -10.93
N TYR A 703 -0.27 25.38 -9.70
CA TYR A 703 0.52 25.63 -8.50
C TYR A 703 0.31 24.51 -7.48
N TYR A 704 1.40 24.09 -6.84
CA TYR A 704 1.38 23.24 -5.65
C TYR A 704 1.21 24.12 -4.41
N CYS A 705 0.35 23.71 -3.47
CA CYS A 705 0.00 24.49 -2.30
C CYS A 705 0.76 24.00 -1.06
N LEU A 706 1.73 24.79 -0.60
CA LEU A 706 2.51 24.51 0.62
C LEU A 706 1.74 24.83 1.92
N THR A 707 0.58 25.48 1.80
CA THR A 707 -0.33 25.80 2.91
C THR A 707 -1.78 25.79 2.42
N ASP A 708 -2.74 25.64 3.33
CA ASP A 708 -4.18 25.66 2.99
C ASP A 708 -4.65 26.95 2.28
N ASN A 709 -4.04 28.10 2.59
CA ASN A 709 -4.38 29.38 1.95
C ASN A 709 -3.92 29.44 0.49
N CYS A 710 -2.75 28.85 0.20
CA CYS A 710 -2.16 28.76 -1.13
C CYS A 710 -2.10 30.10 -1.89
N ARG A 711 -1.66 31.18 -1.25
CA ARG A 711 -1.65 32.51 -1.90
C ARG A 711 -0.66 32.59 -3.05
N ILE A 712 -1.19 32.79 -4.25
CA ILE A 712 -0.42 33.05 -5.47
C ILE A 712 -0.07 34.54 -5.53
N ALA A 713 1.18 34.88 -5.22
CA ALA A 713 1.72 36.23 -5.34
C ALA A 713 3.25 36.19 -5.61
N PRO A 714 3.84 37.21 -6.26
CA PRO A 714 5.29 37.28 -6.45
C PRO A 714 6.04 37.22 -5.12
N GLY A 715 6.92 36.22 -4.96
CA GLY A 715 7.68 35.99 -3.72
C GLY A 715 6.90 35.30 -2.58
N SER A 716 5.71 34.76 -2.85
CA SER A 716 4.97 33.92 -1.89
C SER A 716 5.74 32.63 -1.56
N THR A 717 5.73 32.25 -0.29
CA THR A 717 6.19 30.94 0.20
C THR A 717 5.02 29.97 0.44
N GLU A 718 3.78 30.38 0.15
CA GLU A 718 2.57 29.57 0.36
C GLU A 718 2.24 28.65 -0.83
N SER A 719 2.88 28.84 -1.98
CA SER A 719 2.63 28.10 -3.23
C SER A 719 3.88 28.01 -4.11
N ALA A 720 4.11 26.87 -4.76
CA ALA A 720 5.15 26.70 -5.78
C ALA A 720 4.52 26.58 -7.18
N PHE A 721 5.14 27.19 -8.20
CA PHE A 721 4.72 27.03 -9.60
C PHE A 721 5.16 25.66 -10.13
N VAL A 722 4.25 24.94 -10.79
CA VAL A 722 4.47 23.58 -11.30
C VAL A 722 4.60 23.60 -12.81
N SER A 723 3.57 24.08 -13.53
CA SER A 723 3.50 24.07 -14.98
C SER A 723 2.57 25.14 -15.53
N GLU A 724 2.68 25.43 -16.84
CA GLU A 724 1.67 26.16 -17.59
C GLU A 724 1.36 25.46 -18.92
N SER A 725 0.09 25.54 -19.35
CA SER A 725 -0.41 25.05 -20.64
C SER A 725 -1.14 26.18 -21.37
N THR A 726 -1.04 26.23 -22.70
CA THR A 726 -1.76 27.18 -23.55
C THR A 726 -2.94 26.49 -24.23
N GLY A 727 -4.17 26.99 -24.05
CA GLY A 727 -5.38 26.43 -24.66
C GLY A 727 -5.75 25.03 -24.18
N GLY A 728 -6.00 24.88 -22.87
CA GLY A 728 -6.40 23.63 -22.24
C GLY A 728 -5.84 23.46 -20.83
N PHE A 729 -6.44 22.57 -20.03
CA PHE A 729 -5.95 22.24 -18.69
C PHE A 729 -4.86 21.14 -18.77
N PRO A 730 -3.79 21.23 -17.97
CA PRO A 730 -2.83 20.14 -17.88
C PRO A 730 -3.39 19.04 -16.96
N ASP A 731 -3.15 17.78 -17.34
CA ASP A 731 -3.37 16.63 -16.45
C ASP A 731 -2.61 16.83 -15.12
N LEU A 732 -3.21 16.36 -14.03
CA LEU A 732 -2.68 16.49 -12.68
C LEU A 732 -2.62 15.12 -12.03
N THR A 733 -1.44 14.72 -11.58
CA THR A 733 -1.28 13.66 -10.58
C THR A 733 -1.10 14.32 -9.22
N ILE A 734 -1.86 13.85 -8.23
CA ILE A 734 -1.93 14.40 -6.87
C ILE A 734 -2.04 13.25 -5.86
N ALA A 735 -1.25 13.28 -4.79
CA ALA A 735 -1.40 12.30 -3.71
C ALA A 735 -2.51 12.72 -2.72
N LEU A 736 -3.03 11.77 -1.94
CA LEU A 736 -3.92 12.11 -0.82
C LEU A 736 -3.22 13.04 0.18
N GLY A 737 -4.00 13.95 0.76
CA GLY A 737 -3.53 15.03 1.63
C GLY A 737 -2.94 16.25 0.90
N GLU A 738 -2.49 16.10 -0.34
CA GLU A 738 -1.97 17.21 -1.13
C GLU A 738 -3.05 18.19 -1.59
N LYS A 739 -2.59 19.35 -2.03
CA LYS A 739 -3.43 20.42 -2.57
C LYS A 739 -2.74 21.11 -3.74
N TYR A 740 -3.46 21.24 -4.84
CA TYR A 740 -3.03 22.00 -6.01
C TYR A 740 -4.07 23.08 -6.35
N ARG A 741 -3.63 24.14 -7.04
CA ARG A 741 -4.47 25.23 -7.50
C ARG A 741 -4.27 25.48 -8.99
N TYR A 742 -5.34 25.32 -9.76
CA TYR A 742 -5.44 25.82 -11.12
C TYR A 742 -5.73 27.33 -11.08
N LEU A 743 -5.02 28.07 -11.94
CA LEU A 743 -5.22 29.50 -12.19
C LEU A 743 -5.45 29.66 -13.69
N ILE A 744 -6.68 30.03 -14.04
CA ILE A 744 -7.24 29.85 -15.39
C ILE A 744 -7.47 31.23 -16.01
N CYS A 745 -6.79 31.50 -17.11
CA CYS A 745 -6.76 32.79 -17.79
C CYS A 745 -7.67 32.79 -19.01
N TYR A 746 -8.65 33.68 -19.00
CA TYR A 746 -9.65 33.78 -20.07
C TYR A 746 -9.47 35.02 -20.94
N LYS A 747 -9.82 34.84 -22.21
CA LYS A 747 -10.07 35.90 -23.16
C LYS A 747 -11.55 35.90 -23.49
N ASP A 748 -12.15 37.06 -23.42
CA ASP A 748 -13.47 37.33 -23.97
C ASP A 748 -13.29 38.45 -25.01
N ARG A 749 -13.92 38.29 -26.17
CA ARG A 749 -13.74 39.14 -27.36
C ARG A 749 -14.87 40.17 -27.50
N ASP A 750 -16.01 39.93 -26.85
CA ASP A 750 -17.19 40.78 -26.79
C ASP A 750 -17.22 41.61 -25.50
N ALA A 751 -16.51 41.12 -24.48
CA ALA A 751 -16.38 41.63 -23.12
C ALA A 751 -16.62 43.13 -22.98
N MET A 752 -17.54 43.49 -22.08
CA MET A 752 -17.61 44.86 -21.56
C MET A 752 -17.12 44.93 -20.12
N ASP A 753 -16.31 45.94 -19.79
CA ASP A 753 -15.62 46.16 -18.49
C ASP A 753 -16.55 46.15 -17.23
N MET A 754 -17.87 46.02 -17.38
CA MET A 754 -18.87 46.06 -16.30
C MET A 754 -19.80 44.83 -16.22
N ALA A 755 -19.67 43.85 -17.13
CA ALA A 755 -20.63 42.75 -17.23
C ALA A 755 -20.42 41.63 -16.19
N TRP A 756 -19.16 41.25 -15.96
CA TRP A 756 -18.73 40.02 -15.29
C TRP A 756 -18.92 39.93 -13.76
N ASN A 757 -19.70 40.82 -13.13
CA ASN A 757 -19.49 41.14 -11.72
C ASN A 757 -19.89 40.09 -10.66
N PHE A 758 -20.72 39.07 -10.96
CA PHE A 758 -21.22 38.17 -9.90
C PHE A 758 -21.53 36.69 -10.19
N TYR A 759 -21.66 36.18 -11.44
CA TYR A 759 -22.19 34.80 -11.63
C TYR A 759 -21.55 33.94 -12.76
N GLY A 760 -20.42 34.34 -13.34
CA GLY A 760 -19.67 33.51 -14.31
C GLY A 760 -18.70 32.53 -13.64
N TYR A 761 -19.21 31.66 -12.75
CA TYR A 761 -18.36 30.78 -11.94
C TYR A 761 -17.85 29.57 -12.74
N PRO A 762 -16.63 29.06 -12.43
CA PRO A 762 -16.16 27.83 -13.00
C PRO A 762 -16.83 26.64 -12.28
N GLU A 763 -17.40 25.75 -13.07
CA GLU A 763 -18.01 24.51 -12.64
C GLU A 763 -17.15 23.33 -13.12
N VAL A 764 -17.30 22.17 -12.48
CA VAL A 764 -16.47 21.00 -12.76
C VAL A 764 -17.33 19.74 -12.69
N TYR A 765 -17.23 18.94 -13.74
CA TYR A 765 -18.08 17.79 -13.99
C TYR A 765 -17.21 16.56 -14.29
N LEU A 766 -17.58 15.39 -13.77
CA LEU A 766 -16.99 14.11 -14.20
C LEU A 766 -17.49 13.73 -15.59
N GLU A 767 -16.63 13.24 -16.49
CA GLU A 767 -17.05 12.81 -17.85
C GLU A 767 -17.90 11.52 -17.89
N SER A 768 -18.03 10.80 -16.77
CA SER A 768 -18.88 9.62 -16.66
C SER A 768 -20.35 10.00 -16.46
N ALA A 769 -21.28 9.20 -16.97
CA ALA A 769 -22.71 9.40 -16.72
C ALA A 769 -23.15 8.83 -15.35
N PRO A 770 -23.91 9.58 -14.53
CA PRO A 770 -24.28 10.99 -14.68
C PRO A 770 -23.09 11.93 -14.38
N LEU A 771 -23.08 13.11 -15.01
CA LEU A 771 -22.02 14.11 -14.83
C LEU A 771 -22.05 14.72 -13.42
N ASP A 772 -21.46 14.01 -12.45
CA ASP A 772 -21.41 14.42 -11.04
C ASP A 772 -20.27 15.41 -10.76
N TYR A 773 -20.40 16.15 -9.66
CA TYR A 773 -19.34 17.02 -9.15
C TYR A 773 -18.28 16.20 -8.38
N PRO A 774 -16.99 16.22 -8.75
CA PRO A 774 -15.93 15.64 -7.92
C PRO A 774 -15.85 16.42 -6.58
N PRO A 775 -16.07 15.77 -5.42
CA PRO A 775 -16.27 16.47 -4.14
C PRO A 775 -15.03 17.21 -3.62
N PHE A 776 -13.89 17.00 -4.27
CA PHE A 776 -12.58 17.51 -3.90
C PHE A 776 -12.06 18.63 -4.81
N ILE A 777 -12.82 19.02 -5.84
CA ILE A 777 -12.47 20.14 -6.71
C ILE A 777 -13.42 21.30 -6.42
N THR A 778 -12.87 22.45 -6.02
CA THR A 778 -13.69 23.58 -5.52
C THR A 778 -13.21 24.93 -6.05
N PRO A 779 -14.14 25.84 -6.43
CA PRO A 779 -13.79 27.17 -6.90
C PRO A 779 -13.39 28.09 -5.72
N VAL A 780 -12.34 28.92 -5.91
CA VAL A 780 -11.68 29.66 -4.81
C VAL A 780 -11.70 31.18 -5.02
N PRO A 781 -12.24 31.97 -4.07
CA PRO A 781 -12.18 33.42 -4.14
C PRO A 781 -10.76 34.03 -4.10
N LEU A 782 -10.42 34.86 -5.10
CA LEU A 782 -9.21 35.69 -5.10
C LEU A 782 -9.31 36.85 -4.09
N SER A 783 -10.49 37.48 -4.03
CA SER A 783 -10.79 38.58 -3.11
C SER A 783 -12.30 38.85 -3.08
N GLY A 784 -12.94 38.71 -1.92
CA GLY A 784 -14.40 38.85 -1.79
C GLY A 784 -15.12 37.51 -1.93
N THR A 785 -16.30 37.50 -2.55
CA THR A 785 -17.17 36.31 -2.66
C THR A 785 -17.09 35.57 -4.00
N SER A 786 -16.34 36.07 -4.99
CA SER A 786 -16.27 35.49 -6.34
C SER A 786 -14.98 34.70 -6.56
N PRO A 787 -15.03 33.44 -7.06
CA PRO A 787 -13.88 32.67 -7.53
C PRO A 787 -13.23 33.17 -8.83
N CYS A 788 -13.90 34.04 -9.58
CA CYS A 788 -13.31 34.74 -10.72
C CYS A 788 -13.06 36.23 -10.39
N GLN A 789 -11.89 36.72 -10.80
CA GLN A 789 -11.48 38.11 -10.70
C GLN A 789 -11.51 38.76 -12.09
N THR A 790 -12.25 39.85 -12.18
CA THR A 790 -12.66 40.51 -13.43
C THR A 790 -11.98 41.88 -13.61
N LEU A 791 -11.25 42.34 -12.60
CA LEU A 791 -10.34 43.47 -12.71
C LEU A 791 -9.22 43.11 -13.69
N ARG A 792 -9.38 43.56 -14.94
CA ARG A 792 -8.47 43.33 -16.07
C ARG A 792 -6.99 43.51 -15.72
N THR A 793 -6.64 44.52 -14.92
CA THR A 793 -5.23 44.75 -14.49
C THR A 793 -4.67 43.61 -13.63
N ILE A 794 -5.50 42.95 -12.80
CA ILE A 794 -5.11 41.78 -12.01
C ILE A 794 -5.01 40.56 -12.92
N ALA A 795 -6.00 40.33 -13.80
CA ALA A 795 -5.98 39.24 -14.77
C ALA A 795 -4.72 39.29 -15.64
N GLN A 796 -4.45 40.42 -16.29
CA GLN A 796 -3.24 40.65 -17.09
C GLN A 796 -1.94 40.40 -16.30
N THR A 797 -1.89 40.81 -15.02
CA THR A 797 -0.69 40.64 -14.18
C THR A 797 -0.44 39.18 -13.80
N LEU A 798 -1.47 38.45 -13.37
CA LEU A 798 -1.36 37.05 -12.95
C LEU A 798 -1.18 36.09 -14.15
N CYS A 799 -1.89 36.36 -15.25
CA CYS A 799 -1.72 35.64 -16.50
C CYS A 799 -0.37 35.93 -17.17
N GLY A 800 0.13 37.17 -17.03
CA GLY A 800 1.32 37.65 -17.73
C GLY A 800 1.07 37.97 -19.21
N ASP A 801 -0.17 38.29 -19.57
CA ASP A 801 -0.63 38.47 -20.94
C ASP A 801 -1.62 39.66 -21.04
N PRO A 802 -1.43 40.61 -21.96
CA PRO A 802 -2.31 41.78 -22.11
C PRO A 802 -3.72 41.48 -22.62
N ASP A 803 -3.95 40.33 -23.25
CA ASP A 803 -5.26 39.94 -23.78
C ASP A 803 -6.16 39.26 -22.73
N ALA A 804 -5.62 38.97 -21.53
CA ALA A 804 -6.40 38.40 -20.43
C ALA A 804 -7.47 39.40 -19.94
N MET A 805 -8.73 38.96 -19.94
CA MET A 805 -9.86 39.77 -19.51
C MET A 805 -10.26 39.47 -18.07
N PHE A 806 -10.38 38.19 -17.72
CA PHE A 806 -10.66 37.73 -16.36
C PHE A 806 -9.86 36.46 -16.04
N ILE A 807 -9.84 36.11 -14.75
CA ILE A 807 -9.05 35.00 -14.23
C ILE A 807 -9.80 34.28 -13.11
N CYS A 808 -9.84 32.95 -13.14
CA CYS A 808 -10.53 32.13 -12.15
C CYS A 808 -9.55 31.18 -11.44
N MET A 809 -9.90 30.73 -10.23
CA MET A 809 -9.11 29.75 -9.48
C MET A 809 -9.96 28.55 -9.05
N MET A 810 -9.39 27.35 -9.14
CA MET A 810 -9.94 26.12 -8.57
C MET A 810 -8.88 25.37 -7.78
N ASP A 811 -9.22 24.96 -6.56
CA ASP A 811 -8.44 24.04 -5.75
C ASP A 811 -8.80 22.59 -6.08
N VAL A 812 -7.79 21.74 -6.21
CA VAL A 812 -7.92 20.28 -6.18
C VAL A 812 -7.34 19.83 -4.83
N LYS A 813 -8.19 19.33 -3.93
CA LYS A 813 -7.83 18.88 -2.57
C LYS A 813 -8.62 17.60 -2.20
N PRO A 814 -8.14 16.40 -2.57
CA PRO A 814 -8.81 15.13 -2.22
C PRO A 814 -8.93 14.89 -0.71
N GLY A 815 -8.09 15.53 0.10
CA GLY A 815 -8.01 15.22 1.52
C GLY A 815 -7.44 13.82 1.73
N ASN A 816 -7.78 13.19 2.86
CA ASN A 816 -7.17 11.91 3.27
C ASN A 816 -8.10 10.71 3.04
N ASP A 817 -9.26 10.91 2.40
CA ASP A 817 -10.22 9.84 2.14
C ASP A 817 -9.75 8.98 0.96
N GLN A 818 -9.38 7.73 1.26
CA GLN A 818 -8.89 6.76 0.29
C GLN A 818 -9.95 6.28 -0.71
N THR A 819 -11.24 6.48 -0.43
CA THR A 819 -12.31 6.15 -1.38
C THR A 819 -12.29 7.08 -2.60
N VAL A 820 -11.65 8.25 -2.47
CA VAL A 820 -11.46 9.28 -3.49
C VAL A 820 -10.20 9.04 -4.34
N ALA A 821 -9.48 7.94 -4.13
CA ALA A 821 -8.32 7.57 -4.95
C ALA A 821 -8.74 6.87 -6.25
N GLY A 822 -8.18 7.31 -7.38
CA GLY A 822 -8.53 6.84 -8.72
C GLY A 822 -8.27 7.86 -9.83
N VAL A 823 -8.71 7.52 -11.04
CA VAL A 823 -8.55 8.35 -12.25
C VAL A 823 -9.87 9.05 -12.57
N TYR A 824 -9.89 10.37 -12.47
CA TYR A 824 -11.04 11.22 -12.76
C TYR A 824 -10.80 12.00 -14.04
N ARG A 825 -11.60 11.75 -15.09
CA ARG A 825 -11.69 12.70 -16.19
C ARG A 825 -12.69 13.79 -15.84
N VAL A 826 -12.22 15.03 -15.82
CA VAL A 826 -13.00 16.20 -15.44
C VAL A 826 -13.12 17.15 -16.61
N ALA A 827 -14.31 17.75 -16.75
CA ALA A 827 -14.58 18.84 -17.67
C ALA A 827 -14.89 20.11 -16.85
N PHE A 828 -14.06 21.13 -17.07
CA PHE A 828 -14.17 22.44 -16.46
C PHE A 828 -14.99 23.36 -17.36
N ALA A 829 -16.17 23.74 -16.88
CA ALA A 829 -17.07 24.64 -17.57
C ALA A 829 -16.94 26.06 -17.01
N THR A 830 -17.06 27.09 -17.85
CA THR A 830 -17.23 28.48 -17.41
C THR A 830 -18.25 29.19 -18.28
N TYR A 831 -19.22 29.84 -17.64
CA TYR A 831 -20.25 30.62 -18.32
C TYR A 831 -19.80 32.02 -18.69
N ASP A 832 -20.21 32.44 -19.87
CA ASP A 832 -20.05 33.77 -20.42
C ASP A 832 -21.05 34.78 -19.84
N GLU A 833 -20.63 36.04 -19.68
CA GLU A 833 -21.32 37.24 -19.13
C GLU A 833 -22.66 37.04 -18.37
N TYR A 834 -22.74 36.08 -17.44
CA TYR A 834 -24.00 35.79 -16.75
C TYR A 834 -24.30 36.79 -15.62
N ASP A 835 -25.37 37.56 -15.80
CA ASP A 835 -25.98 38.43 -14.79
C ASP A 835 -27.48 38.11 -14.68
N PRO A 836 -27.93 37.38 -13.65
CA PRO A 836 -29.32 36.95 -13.49
C PRO A 836 -30.30 38.10 -13.21
N VAL A 837 -29.81 39.34 -13.03
CA VAL A 837 -30.62 40.54 -12.81
C VAL A 837 -30.75 41.39 -14.08
N LYS A 838 -30.07 41.01 -15.17
CA LYS A 838 -30.19 41.60 -16.51
C LYS A 838 -30.88 40.61 -17.46
N PRO A 839 -31.34 41.07 -18.64
CA PRO A 839 -31.62 40.15 -19.74
C PRO A 839 -30.38 39.31 -20.03
N LYS A 840 -30.52 37.99 -20.21
CA LYS A 840 -29.42 37.18 -20.74
C LYS A 840 -29.06 37.68 -22.14
N HIS A 841 -27.76 37.84 -22.41
CA HIS A 841 -27.25 38.32 -23.69
C HIS A 841 -26.41 37.24 -24.39
N SER A 842 -25.40 36.74 -23.69
CA SER A 842 -24.59 35.58 -24.09
C SER A 842 -24.73 34.47 -23.03
N PRO A 843 -25.45 33.37 -23.32
CA PRO A 843 -25.58 32.22 -22.43
C PRO A 843 -24.53 31.15 -22.76
N PHE A 844 -23.44 31.51 -23.44
CA PHE A 844 -22.45 30.52 -23.87
C PHE A 844 -21.61 30.03 -22.69
N GLU A 845 -21.04 28.86 -22.87
CA GLU A 845 -20.02 28.30 -21.99
C GLU A 845 -18.75 28.01 -22.79
N SER A 846 -17.65 27.88 -22.07
CA SER A 846 -16.42 27.22 -22.51
C SER A 846 -16.23 25.96 -21.71
N LEU A 847 -15.76 24.90 -22.36
CA LEU A 847 -15.48 23.60 -21.75
C LEU A 847 -14.04 23.22 -22.07
N GLU A 848 -13.24 22.92 -21.06
CA GLU A 848 -11.90 22.35 -21.20
C GLU A 848 -11.78 21.10 -20.32
N LYS A 849 -10.91 20.16 -20.68
CA LYS A 849 -10.83 18.85 -20.03
C LYS A 849 -9.46 18.58 -19.42
N ALA A 850 -9.41 17.76 -18.38
CA ALA A 850 -8.19 17.20 -17.81
C ALA A 850 -8.42 15.83 -17.18
N THR A 851 -7.35 15.07 -17.02
CA THR A 851 -7.29 13.87 -16.18
C THR A 851 -6.66 14.24 -14.83
N ILE A 852 -7.38 13.95 -13.75
CA ILE A 852 -6.88 14.06 -12.38
C ILE A 852 -6.65 12.64 -11.84
N ASN A 853 -5.39 12.26 -11.64
CA ASN A 853 -5.00 11.01 -11.01
C ASN A 853 -4.80 11.27 -9.51
N VAL A 854 -5.76 10.86 -8.69
CA VAL A 854 -5.66 10.91 -7.22
C VAL A 854 -5.01 9.61 -6.76
N LEU A 855 -3.77 9.68 -6.28
CA LEU A 855 -2.99 8.52 -5.86
C LEU A 855 -3.13 8.24 -4.36
N LEU A 856 -3.38 6.97 -4.03
CA LEU A 856 -3.10 6.42 -2.70
C LEU A 856 -1.62 6.62 -2.31
N PRO A 857 -1.31 6.88 -1.03
CA PRO A 857 0.06 6.95 -0.54
C PRO A 857 0.75 5.57 -0.49
N GLU A 858 -0.02 4.51 -0.29
CA GLU A 858 0.43 3.11 -0.13
C GLU A 858 -0.69 2.13 -0.54
N GLY A 859 -0.48 0.82 -0.43
CA GLY A 859 -1.44 -0.20 -0.85
C GLY A 859 -1.13 -0.84 -2.21
N TYR A 860 -2.12 -1.42 -2.86
CA TYR A 860 -1.97 -2.11 -4.15
C TYR A 860 -2.39 -1.26 -5.35
N LEU A 861 -1.60 -1.34 -6.43
CA LEU A 861 -1.97 -0.79 -7.72
C LEU A 861 -2.57 -1.88 -8.62
N VAL A 862 -3.75 -1.61 -9.18
CA VAL A 862 -4.31 -2.40 -10.28
C VAL A 862 -4.05 -1.63 -11.57
N TRP A 863 -3.03 -1.99 -12.32
CA TRP A 863 -2.71 -1.34 -13.58
C TRP A 863 -3.51 -1.96 -14.72
N SER A 864 -4.38 -1.18 -15.35
CA SER A 864 -5.19 -1.60 -16.49
C SER A 864 -5.08 -0.62 -17.68
N PRO A 865 -4.18 -0.88 -18.64
CA PRO A 865 -4.05 -0.07 -19.86
C PRO A 865 -5.29 -0.15 -20.76
N LEU A 866 -6.17 -1.14 -20.53
CA LEU A 866 -7.47 -1.31 -21.21
C LEU A 866 -8.57 -0.38 -20.69
N GLY A 867 -8.28 0.44 -19.66
CA GLY A 867 -9.16 1.47 -19.11
C GLY A 867 -9.64 1.18 -17.68
N PRO A 868 -10.08 2.21 -16.93
CA PRO A 868 -10.39 2.07 -15.51
C PRO A 868 -11.65 1.22 -15.23
N SER A 869 -12.51 1.04 -16.23
CA SER A 869 -13.71 0.21 -16.19
C SER A 869 -13.52 -1.18 -16.79
N GLU A 870 -12.28 -1.63 -17.01
CA GLU A 870 -12.00 -2.99 -17.44
C GLU A 870 -12.51 -3.99 -16.38
N PRO A 871 -13.43 -4.93 -16.74
CA PRO A 871 -14.09 -5.77 -15.76
C PRO A 871 -13.19 -6.68 -14.91
N SER A 872 -12.04 -7.12 -15.41
CA SER A 872 -11.07 -7.89 -14.62
C SER A 872 -10.33 -7.01 -13.60
N ALA A 873 -9.86 -5.82 -14.02
CA ALA A 873 -9.29 -4.81 -13.12
C ALA A 873 -10.27 -4.40 -12.02
N GLN A 874 -11.55 -4.22 -12.35
CA GLN A 874 -12.60 -3.99 -11.36
C GLN A 874 -12.79 -5.19 -10.43
N ALA A 875 -12.81 -6.43 -10.95
CA ALA A 875 -12.92 -7.62 -10.11
C ALA A 875 -11.71 -7.78 -9.15
N ILE A 876 -10.49 -7.49 -9.62
CA ILE A 876 -9.27 -7.48 -8.81
C ILE A 876 -9.36 -6.39 -7.74
N LEU A 877 -9.66 -5.14 -8.11
CA LEU A 877 -9.80 -4.01 -7.18
C LEU A 877 -10.76 -4.36 -6.03
N GLN A 878 -11.95 -4.88 -6.37
CA GLN A 878 -12.96 -5.25 -5.38
C GLN A 878 -12.52 -6.46 -4.55
N ALA A 879 -11.83 -7.44 -5.12
CA ALA A 879 -11.34 -8.60 -4.38
C ALA A 879 -10.17 -8.25 -3.43
N ILE A 880 -9.31 -7.29 -3.79
CA ILE A 880 -8.25 -6.78 -2.90
C ILE A 880 -8.87 -5.99 -1.74
N ARG A 881 -9.78 -5.05 -2.04
CA ARG A 881 -10.52 -4.29 -1.01
C ARG A 881 -11.35 -5.18 -0.09
N ALA A 882 -11.98 -6.24 -0.62
CA ALA A 882 -12.72 -7.24 0.16
C ALA A 882 -11.83 -8.10 1.09
N ASN A 883 -10.50 -8.10 0.88
CA ASN A 883 -9.51 -8.71 1.77
C ASN A 883 -8.83 -7.68 2.70
N GLY A 884 -9.40 -6.48 2.84
CA GLY A 884 -8.91 -5.48 3.80
C GLY A 884 -7.56 -4.86 3.42
N ARG A 885 -7.34 -4.63 2.12
CA ARG A 885 -6.17 -3.90 1.59
C ARG A 885 -6.61 -2.66 0.80
N PRO A 886 -5.96 -1.50 0.99
CA PRO A 886 -6.17 -0.35 0.12
C PRO A 886 -5.70 -0.70 -1.30
N ALA A 887 -6.48 -0.30 -2.29
CA ALA A 887 -6.13 -0.50 -3.69
C ALA A 887 -6.80 0.54 -4.59
N GLN A 888 -6.18 0.86 -5.71
CA GLN A 888 -6.70 1.77 -6.75
C GLN A 888 -6.41 1.22 -8.15
N ILE A 889 -7.20 1.64 -9.15
CA ILE A 889 -6.90 1.38 -10.55
C ILE A 889 -6.13 2.57 -11.15
N ILE A 890 -5.05 2.28 -11.88
CA ILE A 890 -4.33 3.24 -12.73
C ILE A 890 -4.31 2.74 -14.18
N THR A 891 -4.28 3.66 -15.14
CA THR A 891 -4.32 3.32 -16.59
C THR A 891 -2.95 3.35 -17.27
N SER A 892 -2.01 4.14 -16.75
CA SER A 892 -0.60 4.17 -17.18
C SER A 892 0.29 4.04 -15.95
N LEU A 893 1.44 3.40 -16.11
CA LEU A 893 2.47 3.33 -15.06
C LEU A 893 3.20 4.67 -14.89
N ASP A 894 3.26 5.51 -15.92
CA ASP A 894 3.95 6.81 -15.92
C ASP A 894 3.34 7.82 -14.93
N VAL A 895 2.11 7.59 -14.47
CA VAL A 895 1.48 8.45 -13.44
C VAL A 895 2.10 8.25 -12.06
N VAL A 896 2.84 7.16 -11.84
CA VAL A 896 3.51 6.85 -10.56
C VAL A 896 5.02 7.00 -10.73
N GLN A 897 5.65 7.89 -9.96
CA GLN A 897 7.09 8.14 -10.05
C GLN A 897 7.95 7.05 -9.40
N ASP A 898 7.44 6.41 -8.34
CA ASP A 898 8.10 5.33 -7.62
C ASP A 898 7.07 4.26 -7.25
N LEU A 899 7.21 3.06 -7.81
CA LEU A 899 6.33 1.94 -7.48
C LEU A 899 6.65 1.30 -6.12
N SER A 900 7.84 1.56 -5.54
CA SER A 900 8.26 0.95 -4.28
C SER A 900 7.50 1.46 -3.03
N GLN A 901 6.69 2.52 -3.17
CA GLN A 901 5.75 2.94 -2.12
C GLN A 901 4.50 2.05 -2.02
N TYR A 902 4.28 1.13 -2.98
CA TYR A 902 3.11 0.27 -3.04
C TYR A 902 3.43 -1.20 -2.67
N ASP A 903 2.48 -1.86 -2.00
CA ASP A 903 2.59 -3.25 -1.54
C ASP A 903 2.65 -4.28 -2.67
N GLY A 904 2.24 -3.89 -3.87
CA GLY A 904 2.25 -4.74 -5.07
C GLY A 904 1.50 -4.13 -6.25
N VAL A 905 1.76 -4.68 -7.44
CA VAL A 905 1.10 -4.30 -8.69
C VAL A 905 0.35 -5.51 -9.26
N PHE A 906 -0.87 -5.29 -9.73
CA PHE A 906 -1.71 -6.25 -10.46
C PHE A 906 -1.94 -5.70 -11.88
N ALA A 907 -1.24 -6.25 -12.87
CA ALA A 907 -1.31 -5.81 -14.26
C ALA A 907 -2.36 -6.61 -15.05
N THR A 908 -3.31 -5.93 -15.72
CA THR A 908 -4.35 -6.59 -16.56
C THR A 908 -4.19 -6.28 -18.04
N LEU A 909 -3.62 -7.24 -18.79
CA LEU A 909 -3.34 -7.09 -20.23
C LEU A 909 -4.48 -7.57 -21.14
N GLY A 910 -5.45 -8.33 -20.60
CA GLY A 910 -6.61 -8.81 -21.37
C GLY A 910 -6.36 -10.10 -22.16
N VAL A 911 -7.19 -10.34 -23.19
CA VAL A 911 -7.23 -11.57 -24.00
C VAL A 911 -7.44 -11.23 -25.48
N TYR A 912 -7.28 -12.22 -26.39
CA TYR A 912 -7.41 -12.02 -27.84
C TYR A 912 -8.59 -11.16 -28.28
N GLY A 913 -8.31 -10.18 -29.14
CA GLY A 913 -9.29 -9.21 -29.63
C GLY A 913 -9.55 -8.03 -28.69
N ARG A 914 -9.06 -8.08 -27.44
CA ARG A 914 -9.01 -6.96 -26.49
C ARG A 914 -7.78 -7.09 -25.58
N TYR A 915 -6.61 -7.21 -26.20
CA TYR A 915 -5.31 -7.39 -25.56
C TYR A 915 -4.47 -6.11 -25.66
N HIS A 916 -3.72 -5.78 -24.61
CA HIS A 916 -2.69 -4.74 -24.60
C HIS A 916 -1.31 -5.40 -24.68
N THR A 917 -0.63 -5.23 -25.81
CA THR A 917 0.78 -5.63 -25.97
C THR A 917 1.65 -4.84 -25.02
N LEU A 918 2.29 -5.52 -24.05
CA LEU A 918 3.21 -4.90 -23.11
C LEU A 918 4.41 -4.33 -23.88
N THR A 919 4.60 -3.01 -23.77
CA THR A 919 5.71 -2.29 -24.41
C THR A 919 7.02 -2.50 -23.65
N ALA A 920 8.15 -2.23 -24.32
CA ALA A 920 9.47 -2.28 -23.69
C ALA A 920 9.60 -1.30 -22.51
N HIS A 921 8.96 -0.13 -22.58
CA HIS A 921 8.98 0.89 -21.52
C HIS A 921 8.21 0.45 -20.27
N GLU A 922 6.98 -0.07 -20.44
CA GLU A 922 6.20 -0.63 -19.34
C GLU A 922 6.90 -1.85 -18.70
N ALA A 923 7.52 -2.71 -19.52
CA ALA A 923 8.30 -3.85 -19.05
C ALA A 923 9.55 -3.44 -18.24
N GLU A 924 10.25 -2.37 -18.63
CA GLU A 924 11.38 -1.81 -17.86
C GLU A 924 10.92 -1.25 -16.50
N ILE A 925 9.78 -0.54 -16.45
CA ILE A 925 9.21 -0.01 -15.20
C ILE A 925 8.86 -1.14 -14.23
N LEU A 926 8.12 -2.16 -14.70
CA LEU A 926 7.75 -3.31 -13.88
C LEU A 926 8.97 -4.14 -13.46
N LYS A 927 10.02 -4.17 -14.28
CA LYS A 927 11.29 -4.80 -13.95
C LYS A 927 12.04 -4.06 -12.84
N ASP A 928 12.17 -2.74 -12.91
CA ASP A 928 12.85 -1.96 -11.85
C ASP A 928 12.11 -2.07 -10.50
N PHE A 929 10.78 -2.17 -10.53
CA PHE A 929 9.99 -2.50 -9.34
C PHE A 929 10.33 -3.88 -8.77
N LEU A 930 10.41 -4.93 -9.59
CA LEU A 930 10.81 -6.27 -9.14
C LEU A 930 12.27 -6.33 -8.66
N ASP A 931 13.20 -5.64 -9.32
CA ASP A 931 14.61 -5.57 -8.91
C ASP A 931 14.81 -4.94 -7.51
N ARG A 932 13.86 -4.10 -7.08
CA ARG A 932 13.81 -3.49 -5.73
C ARG A 932 13.04 -4.35 -4.70
N GLY A 933 12.67 -5.58 -5.04
CA GLY A 933 11.92 -6.48 -4.18
C GLY A 933 10.40 -6.36 -4.31
N GLY A 934 9.91 -5.78 -5.41
CA GLY A 934 8.49 -5.62 -5.69
C GLY A 934 7.73 -6.94 -5.85
N ARG A 935 6.40 -6.81 -5.92
CA ARG A 935 5.44 -7.92 -5.94
C ARG A 935 4.47 -7.74 -7.10
N LEU A 936 4.54 -8.60 -8.11
CA LEU A 936 3.79 -8.43 -9.37
C LEU A 936 2.86 -9.60 -9.67
N TYR A 937 1.56 -9.36 -9.68
CA TYR A 937 0.59 -10.18 -10.40
C TYR A 937 0.45 -9.66 -11.84
N LEU A 938 0.44 -10.55 -12.83
CA LEU A 938 0.16 -10.20 -14.21
C LEU A 938 -0.78 -11.24 -14.83
N GLU A 939 -1.88 -10.75 -15.39
CA GLU A 939 -2.79 -11.54 -16.22
C GLU A 939 -2.75 -11.08 -17.68
N GLY A 940 -2.65 -12.04 -18.60
CA GLY A 940 -2.68 -11.77 -20.03
C GLY A 940 -2.78 -13.07 -20.82
N GLY A 941 -3.85 -13.20 -21.61
CA GLY A 941 -4.12 -14.41 -22.41
C GLY A 941 -3.07 -14.71 -23.46
N GLU A 942 -2.36 -13.68 -23.92
CA GLU A 942 -1.36 -13.72 -24.99
C GLU A 942 0.04 -13.28 -24.49
N PHE A 943 0.24 -13.17 -23.17
CA PHE A 943 1.46 -12.57 -22.65
C PHE A 943 2.66 -13.54 -22.65
N PHE A 944 2.42 -14.83 -22.46
CA PHE A 944 3.51 -15.78 -22.19
C PHE A 944 4.02 -16.46 -23.46
N TYR A 945 3.17 -16.64 -24.48
CA TYR A 945 3.57 -17.16 -25.77
C TYR A 945 4.11 -16.04 -26.67
N THR A 946 5.43 -16.02 -26.87
CA THR A 946 6.09 -14.93 -27.58
C THR A 946 5.93 -15.04 -29.10
N ASP A 947 5.32 -14.02 -29.72
CA ASP A 947 5.02 -13.98 -31.15
C ASP A 947 5.08 -12.53 -31.73
N ASN A 948 4.31 -12.21 -32.78
CA ASN A 948 4.17 -10.84 -33.30
C ASN A 948 3.18 -9.97 -32.51
N MET A 949 2.26 -10.56 -31.74
CA MET A 949 1.28 -9.87 -30.90
C MET A 949 1.82 -9.56 -29.51
N GLN A 950 2.60 -10.47 -28.91
CA GLN A 950 3.47 -10.16 -27.78
C GLN A 950 4.92 -10.60 -28.06
N PRO A 951 5.80 -9.67 -28.45
CA PRO A 951 7.24 -9.94 -28.49
C PRO A 951 7.80 -10.24 -27.10
N GLU A 952 8.88 -11.02 -27.03
CA GLU A 952 9.63 -11.26 -25.79
C GLU A 952 10.10 -9.94 -25.16
N THR A 953 9.91 -9.80 -23.84
CA THR A 953 10.30 -8.61 -23.07
C THR A 953 11.20 -8.98 -21.90
N VAL A 954 11.91 -7.99 -21.36
CA VAL A 954 12.78 -8.13 -20.18
C VAL A 954 12.08 -8.66 -18.93
N LEU A 955 10.75 -8.67 -18.91
CA LEU A 955 9.92 -9.11 -17.79
C LEU A 955 9.60 -10.62 -17.81
N HIS A 956 9.65 -11.27 -18.99
CA HIS A 956 9.31 -12.70 -19.12
C HIS A 956 10.15 -13.60 -18.18
N PRO A 957 11.48 -13.43 -18.05
CA PRO A 957 12.31 -14.29 -17.19
C PRO A 957 12.08 -14.16 -15.68
N TYR A 958 11.29 -13.17 -15.23
CA TYR A 958 10.97 -12.97 -13.81
C TYR A 958 9.86 -13.92 -13.34
N PHE A 959 8.95 -14.34 -14.22
CA PHE A 959 7.79 -15.17 -13.86
C PHE A 959 8.10 -16.68 -13.73
N LYS A 960 9.23 -17.14 -14.27
CA LYS A 960 9.60 -18.57 -14.36
C LYS A 960 8.53 -19.42 -15.05
N VAL A 961 8.04 -18.90 -16.17
CA VAL A 961 7.00 -19.51 -17.00
C VAL A 961 7.57 -19.92 -18.36
N THR A 962 7.22 -21.14 -18.78
CA THR A 962 7.42 -21.62 -20.14
C THR A 962 6.07 -21.74 -20.85
N ALA A 963 5.90 -21.09 -22.00
CA ALA A 963 4.73 -21.27 -22.83
C ALA A 963 4.80 -22.61 -23.59
N ILE A 964 3.74 -23.40 -23.49
CA ILE A 964 3.60 -24.73 -24.09
C ILE A 964 2.91 -24.64 -25.45
N SER A 965 1.88 -23.79 -25.58
CA SER A 965 1.23 -23.48 -26.86
C SER A 965 0.37 -22.23 -26.77
N ASP A 966 0.40 -21.43 -27.84
CA ASP A 966 -0.64 -20.48 -28.27
C ASP A 966 -2.06 -21.02 -28.00
N GLY A 967 -2.95 -20.13 -27.53
CA GLY A 967 -4.27 -20.38 -26.98
C GLY A 967 -5.33 -20.91 -27.95
N GLN A 968 -5.19 -22.11 -28.50
CA GLN A 968 -6.19 -22.63 -29.45
C GLN A 968 -7.50 -23.15 -28.82
N VAL A 969 -7.57 -23.31 -27.49
CA VAL A 969 -8.68 -24.00 -26.80
C VAL A 969 -9.17 -23.19 -25.61
N LYS A 970 -10.48 -22.99 -25.52
CA LYS A 970 -11.12 -22.32 -24.37
C LYS A 970 -10.93 -23.12 -23.08
N ILE A 971 -10.85 -22.38 -21.97
CA ILE A 971 -10.92 -22.95 -20.62
C ILE A 971 -12.32 -23.56 -20.44
N ASP A 972 -12.40 -24.88 -20.41
CA ASP A 972 -13.66 -25.64 -20.31
C ASP A 972 -14.07 -25.95 -18.86
N GLY A 973 -13.11 -25.91 -17.92
CA GLY A 973 -13.34 -25.95 -16.48
C GLY A 973 -13.75 -27.33 -15.91
N PRO A 974 -13.79 -27.47 -14.57
CA PRO A 974 -13.47 -26.44 -13.56
C PRO A 974 -11.97 -26.15 -13.48
N LEU A 975 -11.62 -25.01 -12.88
CA LEU A 975 -10.25 -24.74 -12.44
C LEU A 975 -10.00 -25.48 -11.12
N ALA A 976 -8.86 -26.15 -11.03
CA ALA A 976 -8.40 -26.84 -9.83
C ALA A 976 -7.09 -26.20 -9.33
N GLY A 977 -7.06 -25.88 -8.04
CA GLY A 977 -5.88 -25.37 -7.38
C GLY A 977 -4.84 -26.46 -7.06
N ARG A 978 -3.60 -26.04 -6.90
CA ARG A 978 -2.39 -26.83 -6.63
C ARG A 978 -1.52 -26.09 -5.63
N ASN A 979 -0.54 -26.77 -5.03
CA ASN A 979 0.38 -26.17 -4.06
C ASN A 979 -0.40 -25.48 -2.90
N PHE A 980 -0.20 -24.19 -2.63
CA PHE A 980 -0.99 -23.46 -1.61
C PHE A 980 -2.48 -23.25 -1.93
N LEU A 981 -2.91 -23.56 -3.15
CA LEU A 981 -4.31 -23.64 -3.58
C LEU A 981 -4.81 -25.09 -3.63
N ASP A 982 -4.08 -26.09 -3.14
CA ASP A 982 -4.58 -27.47 -3.07
C ASP A 982 -5.96 -27.53 -2.38
N THR A 983 -6.83 -28.41 -2.88
CA THR A 983 -8.28 -28.52 -2.60
C THR A 983 -9.18 -27.38 -3.08
N TYR A 984 -8.67 -26.20 -3.48
CA TYR A 984 -9.50 -25.11 -4.00
C TYR A 984 -10.01 -25.43 -5.40
N THR A 985 -11.26 -25.08 -5.70
CA THR A 985 -11.87 -25.29 -7.03
C THR A 985 -12.77 -24.13 -7.43
N PHE A 986 -12.68 -23.71 -8.69
CA PHE A 986 -13.39 -22.55 -9.21
C PHE A 986 -14.07 -22.87 -10.55
N GLY A 987 -15.17 -22.17 -10.84
CA GLY A 987 -15.69 -22.08 -12.19
C GLY A 987 -14.86 -21.10 -13.04
N TYR A 988 -15.03 -21.14 -14.35
CA TYR A 988 -14.48 -20.11 -15.24
C TYR A 988 -15.49 -19.72 -16.31
N SER A 989 -15.62 -18.42 -16.52
CA SER A 989 -16.56 -17.81 -17.46
C SER A 989 -16.33 -18.29 -18.89
N GLN A 990 -17.40 -18.58 -19.60
CA GLN A 990 -17.36 -18.95 -21.02
C GLN A 990 -17.48 -17.73 -21.95
N SER A 991 -17.64 -16.53 -21.38
CA SER A 991 -17.69 -15.26 -22.10
C SER A 991 -16.39 -15.03 -22.89
N PRO A 992 -16.45 -14.64 -24.17
CA PRO A 992 -15.25 -14.28 -24.93
C PRO A 992 -14.49 -13.08 -24.35
N LEU A 993 -15.11 -12.29 -23.45
CA LEU A 993 -14.45 -11.21 -22.70
C LEU A 993 -13.30 -11.69 -21.81
N TYR A 994 -13.36 -12.94 -21.30
CA TYR A 994 -12.35 -13.52 -20.42
C TYR A 994 -11.78 -14.85 -20.95
N ASN A 995 -12.44 -15.45 -21.95
CA ASN A 995 -12.15 -16.80 -22.42
C ASN A 995 -12.05 -16.83 -23.94
N ALA A 996 -11.01 -16.19 -24.44
CA ALA A 996 -10.62 -16.12 -25.84
C ALA A 996 -9.09 -16.28 -25.91
N TRP A 997 -8.65 -17.33 -26.61
CA TRP A 997 -7.24 -17.67 -26.84
C TRP A 997 -6.28 -17.49 -25.65
N ASN A 998 -6.58 -18.15 -24.54
CA ASN A 998 -5.68 -18.15 -23.38
C ASN A 998 -4.51 -19.12 -23.60
N ASP A 999 -3.28 -18.63 -23.43
CA ASP A 999 -2.04 -19.40 -23.48
C ASP A 999 -2.06 -20.62 -22.57
N LYS A 1000 -1.43 -21.71 -23.05
CA LYS A 1000 -1.08 -22.84 -22.19
C LYS A 1000 0.32 -22.63 -21.65
N ILE A 1001 0.44 -22.50 -20.34
CA ILE A 1001 1.69 -22.28 -19.64
C ILE A 1001 2.06 -23.46 -18.76
N ALA A 1002 3.33 -23.52 -18.37
CA ALA A 1002 3.89 -24.37 -17.33
C ALA A 1002 4.98 -23.58 -16.60
N HIS A 1003 5.47 -24.09 -15.47
CA HIS A 1003 6.69 -23.54 -14.87
C HIS A 1003 7.92 -23.78 -15.78
N THR A 1004 8.98 -22.99 -15.60
CA THR A 1004 10.29 -23.26 -16.23
C THR A 1004 11.07 -24.26 -15.37
N PRO A 1005 11.34 -25.49 -15.87
CA PRO A 1005 11.96 -26.55 -15.06
C PRO A 1005 13.36 -26.16 -14.56
N GLY A 1006 13.62 -26.40 -13.28
CA GLY A 1006 14.88 -26.09 -12.61
C GLY A 1006 15.05 -24.61 -12.21
N GLU A 1007 14.08 -23.74 -12.51
CA GLU A 1007 14.12 -22.31 -12.12
C GLU A 1007 13.19 -21.95 -10.94
N GLY A 1008 12.48 -22.93 -10.35
CA GLY A 1008 11.75 -22.78 -9.09
C GLY A 1008 10.37 -22.12 -9.17
N GLY A 1009 9.84 -21.91 -10.37
CA GLY A 1009 8.43 -21.55 -10.55
C GLY A 1009 7.51 -22.72 -10.16
N ARG A 1010 6.32 -22.44 -9.60
CA ARG A 1010 5.37 -23.46 -9.14
C ARG A 1010 3.98 -23.26 -9.72
N GLU A 1011 3.34 -24.34 -10.13
CA GLU A 1011 2.02 -24.32 -10.75
C GLU A 1011 0.92 -24.31 -9.67
N VAL A 1012 0.08 -23.27 -9.65
CA VAL A 1012 -0.92 -23.09 -8.57
C VAL A 1012 -2.36 -23.25 -9.04
N LEU A 1013 -2.63 -23.10 -10.35
CA LEU A 1013 -3.98 -23.21 -10.90
C LEU A 1013 -3.95 -23.89 -12.27
N LYS A 1014 -4.75 -24.95 -12.43
CA LYS A 1014 -4.86 -25.72 -13.67
C LYS A 1014 -6.30 -25.79 -14.16
N ASN A 1015 -6.49 -25.73 -15.48
CA ASN A 1015 -7.75 -26.14 -16.09
C ASN A 1015 -7.88 -27.66 -15.95
N ASN A 1016 -8.97 -28.14 -15.33
CA ASN A 1016 -9.18 -29.57 -15.02
C ASN A 1016 -10.41 -30.15 -15.76
N GLY A 1017 -10.81 -29.52 -16.87
CA GLY A 1017 -11.85 -30.00 -17.79
C GLY A 1017 -11.38 -31.15 -18.68
N GLN A 1018 -11.86 -31.19 -19.93
CA GLN A 1018 -11.35 -32.14 -20.93
C GLN A 1018 -9.92 -31.79 -21.34
N ASN A 1019 -9.56 -30.50 -21.32
CA ASN A 1019 -8.27 -29.99 -21.78
C ASN A 1019 -7.41 -29.58 -20.59
N LYS A 1020 -6.59 -30.50 -20.09
CA LYS A 1020 -5.80 -30.26 -18.88
C LYS A 1020 -4.48 -29.54 -19.16
N PHE A 1021 -4.30 -28.36 -18.55
CA PHE A 1021 -3.08 -27.55 -18.62
C PHE A 1021 -3.07 -26.49 -17.51
N THR A 1022 -1.90 -25.91 -17.26
CA THR A 1022 -1.70 -24.89 -16.22
C THR A 1022 -2.01 -23.49 -16.75
N VAL A 1023 -2.61 -22.67 -15.88
CA VAL A 1023 -3.09 -21.31 -16.20
C VAL A 1023 -2.61 -20.24 -15.20
N ALA A 1024 -2.00 -20.64 -14.09
CA ALA A 1024 -1.25 -19.73 -13.22
C ALA A 1024 -0.01 -20.40 -12.61
N VAL A 1025 1.10 -19.68 -12.62
CA VAL A 1025 2.39 -20.05 -12.05
C VAL A 1025 2.85 -18.95 -11.09
N THR A 1026 3.46 -19.33 -9.98
CA THR A 1026 4.02 -18.43 -8.98
C THR A 1026 5.51 -18.60 -8.85
N TYR A 1027 6.21 -17.52 -8.48
CA TYR A 1027 7.64 -17.56 -8.20
C TYR A 1027 7.99 -16.64 -7.03
N ASP A 1028 8.81 -17.16 -6.13
CA ASP A 1028 9.36 -16.44 -4.98
C ASP A 1028 10.88 -16.61 -5.02
N SER A 1029 11.59 -15.49 -5.15
CA SER A 1029 13.06 -15.46 -5.15
C SER A 1029 13.66 -15.19 -3.76
N GLY A 1030 12.82 -14.95 -2.76
CA GLY A 1030 13.20 -14.38 -1.46
C GLY A 1030 13.40 -12.86 -1.48
N ALA A 1031 13.69 -12.26 -2.64
CA ALA A 1031 13.82 -10.81 -2.82
C ALA A 1031 12.54 -10.18 -3.40
N TYR A 1032 12.05 -10.73 -4.52
CA TYR A 1032 10.83 -10.33 -5.22
C TYR A 1032 9.90 -11.52 -5.45
N ARG A 1033 8.61 -11.25 -5.68
CA ARG A 1033 7.59 -12.29 -5.95
C ARG A 1033 6.72 -11.97 -7.14
N THR A 1034 6.36 -13.01 -7.90
CA THR A 1034 5.49 -12.88 -9.08
C THR A 1034 4.42 -13.95 -9.16
N ILE A 1035 3.25 -13.58 -9.70
CA ILE A 1035 2.19 -14.50 -10.12
C ILE A 1035 1.90 -14.22 -11.60
N GLY A 1036 2.20 -15.18 -12.47
CA GLY A 1036 1.90 -15.09 -13.90
C GLY A 1036 0.66 -15.92 -14.24
N SER A 1037 -0.35 -15.32 -14.86
CA SER A 1037 -1.57 -16.04 -15.26
C SER A 1037 -1.95 -15.80 -16.72
N SER A 1038 -2.24 -16.88 -17.44
CA SER A 1038 -2.76 -16.82 -18.82
C SER A 1038 -4.28 -16.67 -18.89
N ILE A 1039 -4.96 -16.48 -17.75
CA ILE A 1039 -6.40 -16.24 -17.66
C ILE A 1039 -6.68 -14.97 -16.86
N LEU A 1040 -7.85 -14.36 -17.06
CA LEU A 1040 -8.24 -13.15 -16.36
C LEU A 1040 -9.01 -13.48 -15.07
N PHE A 1041 -8.64 -12.83 -13.97
CA PHE A 1041 -9.28 -12.97 -12.66
C PHE A 1041 -10.78 -12.66 -12.70
N GLY A 1042 -11.21 -11.66 -13.48
CA GLY A 1042 -12.62 -11.34 -13.73
C GLY A 1042 -13.42 -12.47 -14.43
N GLY A 1043 -12.72 -13.45 -15.01
CA GLY A 1043 -13.32 -14.67 -15.53
C GLY A 1043 -13.56 -15.75 -14.47
N VAL A 1044 -12.93 -15.68 -13.30
CA VAL A 1044 -13.03 -16.69 -12.24
C VAL A 1044 -14.41 -16.63 -11.56
N GLN A 1045 -15.06 -17.77 -11.42
CA GLN A 1045 -16.40 -17.91 -10.85
C GLN A 1045 -16.38 -18.82 -9.62
N THR A 1046 -17.35 -18.64 -8.72
CA THR A 1046 -17.48 -19.52 -7.54
C THR A 1046 -17.65 -20.99 -7.96
N GLY A 1047 -16.78 -21.85 -7.44
CA GLY A 1047 -16.86 -23.31 -7.57
C GLY A 1047 -17.11 -23.95 -6.20
N GLY A 1048 -16.12 -24.70 -5.71
CA GLY A 1048 -16.02 -25.03 -4.28
C GLY A 1048 -15.44 -23.89 -3.44
N SER A 1049 -14.83 -22.90 -4.07
CA SER A 1049 -14.21 -21.71 -3.46
C SER A 1049 -14.61 -20.44 -4.22
N THR A 1050 -14.47 -19.27 -3.60
CA THR A 1050 -14.85 -17.96 -4.18
C THR A 1050 -13.65 -17.19 -4.75
N PRO A 1051 -13.84 -16.28 -5.72
CA PRO A 1051 -12.76 -15.41 -6.22
C PRO A 1051 -12.09 -14.57 -5.11
N VAL A 1052 -12.85 -14.13 -4.10
CA VAL A 1052 -12.29 -13.40 -2.94
C VAL A 1052 -11.31 -14.27 -2.13
N GLN A 1053 -11.60 -15.57 -1.97
CA GLN A 1053 -10.70 -16.53 -1.33
C GLN A 1053 -9.45 -16.82 -2.18
N LEU A 1054 -9.56 -16.80 -3.51
CA LEU A 1054 -8.40 -16.89 -4.40
C LEU A 1054 -7.49 -15.66 -4.22
N MET A 1055 -8.07 -14.46 -4.21
CA MET A 1055 -7.33 -13.22 -3.98
C MET A 1055 -6.65 -13.21 -2.60
N ALA A 1056 -7.32 -13.69 -1.55
CA ALA A 1056 -6.72 -13.84 -0.21
C ALA A 1056 -5.41 -14.66 -0.24
N LYS A 1057 -5.40 -15.73 -1.03
CA LYS A 1057 -4.23 -16.61 -1.19
C LYS A 1057 -3.13 -15.98 -2.05
N TYR A 1058 -3.49 -15.24 -3.10
CA TYR A 1058 -2.54 -14.49 -3.91
C TYR A 1058 -1.89 -13.34 -3.14
N LEU A 1059 -2.67 -12.56 -2.38
CA LEU A 1059 -2.15 -11.51 -1.49
C LEU A 1059 -1.21 -12.09 -0.44
N TYR A 1060 -1.63 -13.15 0.27
CA TYR A 1060 -0.75 -13.83 1.23
C TYR A 1060 0.57 -14.26 0.60
N PHE A 1061 0.54 -14.86 -0.59
CA PHE A 1061 1.74 -15.30 -1.30
C PHE A 1061 2.66 -14.13 -1.68
N LEU A 1062 2.10 -13.04 -2.23
CA LEU A 1062 2.89 -11.85 -2.57
C LEU A 1062 3.52 -11.22 -1.31
N GLU A 1063 2.77 -11.15 -0.22
CA GLU A 1063 3.20 -10.56 1.06
C GLU A 1063 4.28 -11.42 1.76
N ASN A 1064 4.05 -12.73 1.89
CA ASN A 1064 4.78 -13.62 2.81
C ASN A 1064 5.55 -14.77 2.13
N GLY A 1065 5.33 -15.02 0.84
CA GLY A 1065 5.87 -16.18 0.13
C GLY A 1065 5.00 -17.43 0.26
N TYR A 1066 5.59 -18.59 0.01
CA TYR A 1066 4.86 -19.86 0.10
C TYR A 1066 4.37 -20.13 1.54
N PRO A 1067 3.06 -20.32 1.77
CA PRO A 1067 2.52 -20.56 3.10
C PRO A 1067 2.99 -21.88 3.71
N PRO A 1068 2.89 -22.03 5.04
CA PRO A 1068 3.18 -23.28 5.71
C PRO A 1068 2.28 -24.43 5.22
N CYS A 1069 2.86 -25.61 5.05
CA CYS A 1069 2.17 -26.80 4.55
C CYS A 1069 1.56 -27.65 5.67
N SER A 1070 0.67 -28.56 5.27
CA SER A 1070 0.05 -29.58 6.13
C SER A 1070 0.01 -30.98 5.49
N ALA A 1071 0.27 -31.08 4.18
CA ALA A 1071 0.36 -32.33 3.42
C ALA A 1071 1.31 -32.16 2.22
N ASP A 1072 1.92 -33.26 1.75
CA ASP A 1072 2.90 -33.25 0.65
C ASP A 1072 2.32 -32.68 -0.66
N ALA A 1073 1.03 -32.86 -0.91
CA ALA A 1073 0.31 -32.31 -2.08
C ALA A 1073 0.31 -30.77 -2.15
N GLN A 1074 0.56 -30.09 -1.03
CA GLN A 1074 0.72 -28.64 -0.97
C GLN A 1074 2.15 -28.19 -1.31
N CYS A 1075 3.10 -29.12 -1.35
CA CYS A 1075 4.51 -28.87 -1.65
C CYS A 1075 4.91 -29.22 -3.09
N GLU A 1076 4.09 -30.02 -3.79
CA GLU A 1076 4.16 -30.28 -5.23
C GLU A 1076 4.65 -29.04 -6.01
N ASP A 1077 5.78 -29.20 -6.69
CA ASP A 1077 6.35 -28.24 -7.65
C ASP A 1077 6.13 -28.64 -9.11
N ASP A 1078 5.53 -29.83 -9.36
CA ASP A 1078 5.39 -30.46 -10.68
C ASP A 1078 6.74 -30.83 -11.34
N GLU A 1079 7.86 -30.85 -10.60
CA GLU A 1079 9.17 -31.32 -11.08
C GLU A 1079 9.38 -32.83 -10.83
N VAL A 1080 9.46 -33.59 -11.92
CA VAL A 1080 9.57 -35.05 -11.89
C VAL A 1080 10.83 -35.60 -11.19
N CYS A 1081 11.84 -34.75 -10.97
CA CYS A 1081 13.10 -35.11 -10.34
C CYS A 1081 13.29 -34.54 -8.93
N THR A 1082 12.23 -34.05 -8.29
CA THR A 1082 12.21 -33.70 -6.85
C THR A 1082 11.40 -34.73 -6.05
N VAL A 1083 11.50 -34.66 -4.73
CA VAL A 1083 10.63 -35.38 -3.80
C VAL A 1083 9.91 -34.35 -2.95
N ASP A 1084 8.63 -34.15 -3.23
CA ASP A 1084 7.75 -33.28 -2.45
C ASP A 1084 7.51 -33.88 -1.07
N SER A 1085 7.74 -33.07 -0.04
CA SER A 1085 7.50 -33.46 1.34
C SER A 1085 7.15 -32.25 2.19
N CYS A 1086 6.13 -32.41 3.04
CA CYS A 1086 5.78 -31.46 4.07
C CYS A 1086 6.31 -31.95 5.41
N SER A 1087 7.11 -31.14 6.11
CA SER A 1087 7.63 -31.50 7.44
C SER A 1087 7.80 -30.26 8.31
N ASN A 1088 7.27 -30.31 9.53
CA ASN A 1088 7.22 -29.16 10.46
C ASN A 1088 6.63 -27.88 9.84
N ASN A 1089 5.60 -28.06 8.99
CA ASN A 1089 4.95 -27.04 8.17
C ASN A 1089 5.84 -26.38 7.10
N VAL A 1090 7.03 -26.91 6.82
CA VAL A 1090 7.93 -26.44 5.75
C VAL A 1090 7.86 -27.40 4.56
N CYS A 1091 7.74 -26.86 3.35
CA CYS A 1091 7.86 -27.63 2.13
C CYS A 1091 9.33 -27.89 1.76
N SER A 1092 9.62 -29.12 1.37
CA SER A 1092 10.92 -29.57 0.87
C SER A 1092 10.72 -30.32 -0.44
N ASN A 1093 11.45 -29.89 -1.48
CA ASN A 1093 11.46 -30.48 -2.81
C ASN A 1093 12.85 -31.07 -3.07
N ALA A 1094 13.16 -32.18 -2.42
CA ALA A 1094 14.53 -32.71 -2.40
C ALA A 1094 14.90 -33.36 -3.74
N GLN A 1095 15.93 -32.86 -4.41
CA GLN A 1095 16.35 -33.39 -5.71
C GLN A 1095 16.76 -34.87 -5.64
N ILE A 1096 16.22 -35.69 -6.54
CA ILE A 1096 16.56 -37.10 -6.69
C ILE A 1096 17.96 -37.21 -7.35
N PRO A 1097 18.97 -37.83 -6.70
CA PRO A 1097 20.32 -37.95 -7.25
C PRO A 1097 20.34 -38.69 -8.59
N ASN A 1098 21.08 -38.13 -9.57
CA ASN A 1098 21.21 -38.65 -10.94
C ASN A 1098 19.88 -38.77 -11.72
N CYS A 1099 18.81 -38.13 -11.28
CA CYS A 1099 17.53 -38.13 -11.99
C CYS A 1099 17.62 -37.29 -13.28
N VAL A 1100 17.17 -37.87 -14.39
CA VAL A 1100 17.09 -37.22 -15.71
C VAL A 1100 15.64 -37.32 -16.18
N PRO A 1101 14.90 -36.20 -16.33
CA PRO A 1101 13.53 -36.22 -16.84
C PRO A 1101 13.46 -36.78 -18.25
N CYS A 1102 12.43 -37.57 -18.55
CA CYS A 1102 12.24 -38.21 -19.85
C CYS A 1102 10.77 -38.42 -20.20
N SER A 1103 10.48 -38.37 -21.50
CA SER A 1103 9.21 -38.80 -22.09
C SER A 1103 9.36 -40.09 -22.92
N ASP A 1104 10.58 -40.38 -23.40
CA ASP A 1104 10.96 -41.66 -23.99
C ASP A 1104 12.47 -41.93 -23.87
N ASP A 1105 12.88 -43.16 -24.20
CA ASP A 1105 14.25 -43.68 -24.03
C ASP A 1105 15.35 -42.85 -24.72
N ARG A 1106 15.01 -42.04 -25.73
CA ARG A 1106 16.00 -41.20 -26.46
C ARG A 1106 16.56 -40.05 -25.62
N GLN A 1107 15.97 -39.80 -24.46
CA GLN A 1107 16.38 -38.77 -23.50
C GLN A 1107 17.25 -39.33 -22.36
N CYS A 1108 17.48 -40.65 -22.34
CA CYS A 1108 18.26 -41.36 -21.33
C CYS A 1108 19.67 -41.71 -21.82
N GLN A 1109 20.57 -42.11 -20.92
CA GLN A 1109 21.93 -42.56 -21.27
C GLN A 1109 21.91 -43.94 -21.95
N GLU A 1110 23.03 -44.37 -22.56
CA GLU A 1110 23.11 -45.62 -23.35
C GLU A 1110 22.76 -46.91 -22.55
N ASP A 1111 22.79 -46.84 -21.22
CA ASP A 1111 22.47 -47.92 -20.27
C ASP A 1111 21.19 -47.68 -19.45
N GLN A 1112 20.38 -46.67 -19.80
CA GLN A 1112 19.15 -46.31 -19.10
C GLN A 1112 17.91 -46.36 -20.01
N ALA A 1113 16.75 -46.61 -19.43
CA ALA A 1113 15.45 -46.57 -20.10
C ALA A 1113 14.52 -45.54 -19.46
N CYS A 1114 13.60 -44.97 -20.22
CA CYS A 1114 12.65 -44.01 -19.68
C CYS A 1114 11.51 -44.74 -18.95
N ASN A 1115 11.41 -44.54 -17.63
CA ASN A 1115 10.25 -45.02 -16.91
C ASN A 1115 9.09 -44.05 -17.14
N VAL A 1116 8.36 -44.21 -18.24
CA VAL A 1116 7.25 -43.32 -18.66
C VAL A 1116 6.16 -43.15 -17.59
N ALA A 1117 6.00 -44.12 -16.67
CA ALA A 1117 5.07 -44.01 -15.54
C ALA A 1117 5.59 -43.13 -14.39
N LYS A 1118 6.91 -42.90 -14.33
CA LYS A 1118 7.57 -41.98 -13.40
C LYS A 1118 8.02 -40.67 -14.06
N GLY A 1119 8.22 -40.64 -15.37
CA GLY A 1119 8.70 -39.49 -16.14
C GLY A 1119 10.21 -39.20 -16.03
N TYR A 1120 11.01 -40.14 -15.53
CA TYR A 1120 12.47 -40.01 -15.45
C TYR A 1120 13.21 -41.33 -15.78
N CYS A 1121 14.47 -41.19 -16.20
CA CYS A 1121 15.34 -42.30 -16.62
C CYS A 1121 15.70 -43.22 -15.44
N VAL A 1122 15.71 -44.53 -15.69
CA VAL A 1122 16.10 -45.55 -14.72
C VAL A 1122 17.04 -46.57 -15.38
N ASP A 1123 17.91 -47.16 -14.58
CA ASP A 1123 18.80 -48.27 -14.96
C ASP A 1123 18.02 -49.61 -15.14
#